data_AF-A0A5K1VJ42-F1
#
_entry.id   AF-A0A5K1VJ42-F1
#
_cell.length_a   1.000
_cell.length_b   1.000
_cell.length_c   1.000
_cell.angle_alpha   90.00
_cell.angle_beta   90.00
_cell.angle_gamma   90.00
#
_symmetry.space_group_name_H-M   'P 1'
#
loop_
_entity.id
_entity.type
_entity.pdbx_description
1 polymer ?
#
loop_
_entity_poly.entity_id
_entity_poly.type
_entity_poly.pdbx_seq_one_letter_code
_entity_poly.pdbx_strand_id
1 'polypeptide(L)'
;MNIPQEEIERYADDPLNWRYDKIKERRDEYSIRKDVNMLLVTYNINEKIIKKETFEYILDIKEYQIDMIFIVVEEIDMSVSGFLKGNTLSLKARNLAQNIQEALKNIYKEEYKQVYVSQLGGVCIIGFVRKEMENKIKQFASGYEAVGAMGMANKGGIAISFEMYDTTICLVGSHLAAHQPEINKRNRNFSDIYNNIKLIRTEEGEQTKWNKIEGHDIIFWMGDLNYRIDEEDSIIRERINKGSITEIIQEKDQLKVQQKHNELLGKFKEAEIEFEPTYKFYPNTQNYSEKRKPAYCDRILYKECKGLEIKCLKYTSKKEAIESDHKPVIGCYSVETRSIIKEKYTLIEKELIEMENKLLRIVRPSVKINKQEFIVEIYPYKQTEVTLLVQNDGNAKTSILFRDHQLEKAGGYPDWLHIEPQHLEISKNDFEPKSITFYFQFNFIDTSSLFKNGSFDYNLILEIQGGKSLFITFKLVLLQTSFGKSIDDLNLHPNGYILSQPQAYTPLVIPKEIWRLCDYVLPFMHDPTFISLSHPSIDYVPIYYEILHSLDTHSSFNPSLNYHRVLEFLLIFLVNLNDSIIPSSLYEHVILSADKPDVEIDKFFIRNNASIPNSHYNLFIYLLSFIKEILRQNSSLHPEDLIKYFSSSFVRPKDGFRRQCDSKTIEQFLLKFIKK
;
A
#
# COMPACT_ATOMS: atom_id res chain seq x y z
N MET A 1 15.03 43.46 4.23
CA MET A 1 15.55 42.73 5.40
C MET A 1 16.39 41.59 4.91
N ASN A 2 17.62 41.47 5.42
CA ASN A 2 18.44 40.27 5.20
C ASN A 2 17.76 39.11 5.93
N ILE A 3 17.63 37.97 5.24
CA ILE A 3 17.07 36.75 5.85
C ILE A 3 18.15 36.15 6.75
N PRO A 4 17.84 35.77 8.01
CA PRO A 4 18.79 35.12 8.90
C PRO A 4 19.36 33.83 8.28
N GLN A 5 20.64 33.53 8.56
CA GLN A 5 21.31 32.32 8.05
C GLN A 5 20.59 31.03 8.47
N GLU A 6 20.07 30.98 9.69
CA GLU A 6 19.29 29.85 10.21
C GLU A 6 18.03 29.58 9.37
N GLU A 7 17.35 30.63 8.89
CA GLU A 7 16.16 30.49 8.04
C GLU A 7 16.51 30.02 6.63
N ILE A 8 17.70 30.38 6.13
CA ILE A 8 18.22 29.87 4.85
C ILE A 8 18.49 28.37 4.98
N GLU A 9 19.13 27.94 6.06
CA GLU A 9 19.45 26.53 6.32
C GLU A 9 18.19 25.69 6.49
N ARG A 10 17.25 26.18 7.30
CA ARG A 10 15.98 25.50 7.54
C ARG A 10 15.12 25.39 6.28
N TYR A 11 15.07 26.43 5.46
CA TYR A 11 14.41 26.38 4.16
C TYR A 11 15.11 25.43 3.19
N ALA A 12 16.44 25.36 3.22
CA ALA A 12 17.22 24.44 2.39
C ALA A 12 17.01 22.96 2.77
N ASP A 13 16.66 22.68 4.02
CA ASP A 13 16.39 21.32 4.51
C ASP A 13 14.98 20.82 4.15
N ASP A 14 13.94 21.66 4.32
CA ASP A 14 12.56 21.32 3.94
C ASP A 14 11.81 22.52 3.33
N PRO A 15 12.06 22.83 2.04
CA PRO A 15 11.41 23.94 1.36
C PRO A 15 9.88 23.80 1.28
N LEU A 16 9.36 22.57 1.25
CA LEU A 16 7.93 22.29 1.04
C LEU A 16 7.10 22.58 2.28
N ASN A 17 7.62 22.26 3.48
CA ASN A 17 6.90 22.47 4.73
C ASN A 17 7.32 23.73 5.48
N TRP A 18 8.41 24.41 5.07
CA TRP A 18 8.94 25.58 5.78
C TRP A 18 7.86 26.61 6.14
N ARG A 19 7.03 27.05 5.18
CA ARG A 19 6.01 28.08 5.45
C ARG A 19 4.96 27.58 6.44
N TYR A 20 4.54 26.33 6.31
CA TYR A 20 3.56 25.71 7.21
C TYR A 20 4.11 25.67 8.65
N ASP A 21 5.36 25.27 8.81
CA ASP A 21 6.02 25.22 10.12
C ASP A 21 6.18 26.62 10.72
N LYS A 22 6.60 27.62 9.93
CA LYS A 22 6.70 29.01 10.39
C LYS A 22 5.34 29.58 10.83
N ILE A 23 4.27 29.29 10.09
CA ILE A 23 2.91 29.67 10.50
C ILE A 23 2.59 29.03 11.85
N LYS A 24 2.87 27.73 12.02
CA LYS A 24 2.61 27.03 13.27
C LYS A 24 3.42 27.57 14.46
N GLU A 25 4.67 27.96 14.25
CA GLU A 25 5.53 28.57 15.29
C GLU A 25 5.01 29.93 15.75
N ARG A 26 4.49 30.73 14.82
CA ARG A 26 3.95 32.07 15.10
C ARG A 26 2.49 32.04 15.56
N ARG A 27 1.98 30.87 15.93
CA ARG A 27 0.57 30.69 16.33
C ARG A 27 0.15 31.60 17.47
N ASP A 28 1.03 31.88 18.42
CA ASP A 28 0.76 32.82 19.53
C ASP A 28 0.55 34.28 19.07
N GLU A 29 1.06 34.68 17.91
CA GLU A 29 0.92 36.07 17.42
C GLU A 29 -0.47 36.34 16.83
N TYR A 30 -1.10 35.33 16.21
CA TYR A 30 -2.37 35.45 15.52
C TYR A 30 -3.53 34.72 16.18
N SER A 31 -3.35 34.14 17.37
CA SER A 31 -4.42 33.42 18.06
C SER A 31 -4.49 33.77 19.55
N ILE A 32 -5.65 33.51 20.16
CA ILE A 32 -5.88 33.72 21.59
C ILE A 32 -6.28 32.37 22.19
N ARG A 33 -5.61 31.97 23.28
CA ARG A 33 -5.96 30.76 24.03
C ARG A 33 -7.35 30.88 24.65
N LYS A 34 -8.08 29.77 24.65
CA LYS A 34 -9.43 29.61 25.19
C LYS A 34 -9.48 28.25 25.87
N ASP A 35 -10.05 28.21 27.05
CA ASP A 35 -10.34 26.96 27.73
C ASP A 35 -11.81 26.61 27.52
N VAL A 36 -12.08 25.35 27.21
CA VAL A 36 -13.43 24.81 27.02
C VAL A 36 -13.64 23.68 28.01
N ASN A 37 -14.65 23.79 28.86
CA ASN A 37 -14.97 22.80 29.87
C ASN A 37 -15.94 21.76 29.30
N MET A 38 -15.47 20.51 29.19
CA MET A 38 -16.22 19.38 28.66
C MET A 38 -16.58 18.41 29.79
N LEU A 39 -17.87 18.05 29.89
CA LEU A 39 -18.36 16.96 30.71
C LEU A 39 -18.57 15.72 29.84
N LEU A 40 -17.87 14.65 30.17
CA LEU A 40 -17.96 13.36 29.52
C LEU A 40 -18.61 12.37 30.51
N VAL A 41 -19.60 11.62 30.05
CA VAL A 41 -20.35 10.67 30.87
C VAL A 41 -20.42 9.33 30.15
N THR A 42 -20.15 8.23 30.83
CA THR A 42 -20.47 6.88 30.36
C THR A 42 -21.41 6.19 31.35
N TYR A 43 -22.42 5.48 30.85
CA TYR A 43 -23.36 4.73 31.67
C TYR A 43 -23.95 3.52 30.94
N ASN A 44 -23.50 2.31 31.31
CA ASN A 44 -24.17 1.09 30.90
C ASN A 44 -25.51 0.96 31.66
N ILE A 45 -26.63 1.09 30.96
CA ILE A 45 -27.95 1.14 31.58
C ILE A 45 -28.64 -0.22 31.67
N ASN A 46 -28.06 -1.29 31.13
CA ASN A 46 -28.62 -2.65 31.17
C ASN A 46 -30.11 -2.71 30.81
N GLU A 47 -30.44 -2.06 29.68
CA GLU A 47 -31.77 -1.89 29.10
C GLU A 47 -32.82 -1.21 30.01
N LYS A 48 -32.41 -0.65 31.16
CA LYS A 48 -33.30 0.04 32.10
C LYS A 48 -33.70 1.41 31.59
N ILE A 49 -34.88 1.85 32.02
CA ILE A 49 -35.31 3.22 31.84
C ILE A 49 -34.70 4.03 32.98
N ILE A 50 -33.81 4.95 32.63
CA ILE A 50 -33.21 5.87 33.59
C ILE A 50 -34.10 7.10 33.74
N LYS A 51 -34.38 7.47 34.98
CA LYS A 51 -35.26 8.60 35.30
C LYS A 51 -34.55 9.93 35.04
N LYS A 52 -35.33 10.98 34.78
CA LYS A 52 -34.82 12.34 34.59
C LYS A 52 -34.06 12.81 35.83
N GLU A 53 -34.59 12.57 37.02
CA GLU A 53 -34.00 12.97 38.30
C GLU A 53 -32.61 12.33 38.51
N THR A 54 -32.40 11.13 37.97
CA THR A 54 -31.10 10.46 38.00
C THR A 54 -30.09 11.16 37.10
N PHE A 55 -30.50 11.61 35.91
CA PHE A 55 -29.63 12.46 35.08
C PHE A 55 -29.42 13.85 35.69
N GLU A 56 -30.41 14.42 36.38
CA GLU A 56 -30.23 15.66 37.14
C GLU A 56 -29.10 15.50 38.18
N TYR A 57 -29.09 14.39 38.92
CA TYR A 57 -28.01 14.09 39.85
C TYR A 57 -26.65 13.83 39.18
N ILE A 58 -26.63 13.07 38.08
CA ILE A 58 -25.40 12.74 37.36
C ILE A 58 -24.75 14.00 36.77
N LEU A 59 -25.57 14.89 36.20
CA LEU A 59 -25.13 16.06 35.43
C LEU A 59 -25.00 17.34 36.28
N ASP A 60 -25.44 17.35 37.55
CA ASP A 60 -25.21 18.48 38.46
C ASP A 60 -23.75 18.53 38.90
N ILE A 61 -22.97 19.29 38.14
CA ILE A 61 -21.58 19.69 38.39
C ILE A 61 -21.37 21.16 37.96
N LYS A 62 -22.40 21.99 38.20
CA LYS A 62 -22.49 23.37 37.73
C LYS A 62 -21.34 24.27 38.19
N GLU A 63 -20.64 23.90 39.25
CA GLU A 63 -19.45 24.60 39.75
C GLU A 63 -18.32 24.71 38.72
N TYR A 64 -18.27 23.82 37.72
CA TYR A 64 -17.23 23.82 36.69
C TYR A 64 -17.64 24.58 35.41
N GLN A 65 -18.81 25.21 35.35
CA GLN A 65 -19.26 26.00 34.19
C GLN A 65 -19.08 25.26 32.86
N ILE A 66 -19.86 24.19 32.66
CA ILE A 66 -19.69 23.30 31.52
C ILE A 66 -20.07 24.02 30.21
N ASP A 67 -19.26 23.82 29.16
CA ASP A 67 -19.53 24.33 27.82
C ASP A 67 -20.15 23.24 26.92
N MET A 68 -19.72 21.99 27.12
CA MET A 68 -20.15 20.84 26.31
C MET A 68 -20.34 19.62 27.16
N ILE A 69 -21.36 18.83 26.84
CA ILE A 69 -21.73 17.62 27.55
C ILE A 69 -21.88 16.51 26.52
N PHE A 70 -21.11 15.44 26.68
CA PHE A 70 -21.20 14.24 25.85
C PHE A 70 -21.45 13.02 26.72
N ILE A 71 -22.48 12.27 26.38
CA ILE A 71 -22.97 11.15 27.17
C ILE A 71 -22.98 9.92 26.26
N VAL A 72 -22.24 8.89 26.66
CA VAL A 72 -22.24 7.57 26.05
C VAL A 72 -23.05 6.64 26.94
N VAL A 73 -23.97 5.92 26.33
CA VAL A 73 -24.87 4.97 27.00
C VAL A 73 -24.75 3.63 26.31
N GLU A 74 -24.49 2.61 27.10
CA GLU A 74 -24.35 1.22 26.66
C GLU A 74 -25.56 0.38 27.10
N GLU A 75 -25.84 -0.69 26.35
CA GLU A 75 -26.98 -1.57 26.55
C GLU A 75 -28.34 -0.85 26.53
N ILE A 76 -28.51 0.15 25.64
CA ILE A 76 -29.79 0.87 25.50
C ILE A 76 -30.91 -0.02 24.93
N ASP A 77 -30.53 -0.92 24.02
CA ASP A 77 -31.40 -1.92 23.39
C ASP A 77 -30.53 -3.13 23.01
N MET A 78 -30.70 -4.24 23.74
CA MET A 78 -29.99 -5.50 23.48
C MET A 78 -30.86 -6.53 22.75
N SER A 79 -32.01 -6.09 22.22
CA SER A 79 -32.86 -6.96 21.41
C SER A 79 -32.21 -7.29 20.06
N VAL A 80 -32.54 -8.46 19.52
CA VAL A 80 -32.13 -8.86 18.15
C VAL A 80 -32.53 -7.80 17.12
N SER A 81 -33.71 -7.19 17.32
CA SER A 81 -34.18 -6.09 16.46
C SER A 81 -33.30 -4.84 16.56
N GLY A 82 -32.75 -4.54 17.73
CA GLY A 82 -31.82 -3.44 17.96
C GLY A 82 -30.49 -3.65 17.23
N PHE A 83 -29.96 -4.88 17.26
CA PHE A 83 -28.71 -5.21 16.56
C PHE A 83 -28.86 -5.23 15.02
N LEU A 84 -30.00 -5.69 14.50
CA LEU A 84 -30.28 -5.73 13.06
C LEU A 84 -30.56 -4.36 12.44
N LYS A 85 -30.95 -3.37 13.26
CA LYS A 85 -31.20 -1.99 12.82
C LYS A 85 -29.93 -1.18 12.57
N GLY A 86 -28.75 -1.74 12.86
CA GLY A 86 -27.46 -1.09 12.63
C GLY A 86 -27.36 0.25 13.35
N ASN A 87 -27.26 1.34 12.58
CA ASN A 87 -27.12 2.71 13.08
C ASN A 87 -28.44 3.50 13.20
N THR A 88 -29.60 2.84 13.08
CA THR A 88 -30.89 3.53 13.15
C THR A 88 -31.26 3.89 14.59
N LEU A 89 -31.57 5.16 14.84
CA LEU A 89 -31.99 5.64 16.16
C LEU A 89 -33.29 4.97 16.64
N SER A 90 -33.23 4.36 17.83
CA SER A 90 -34.40 3.79 18.52
C SER A 90 -35.24 4.86 19.22
N LEU A 91 -36.51 4.54 19.52
CA LEU A 91 -37.37 5.41 20.33
C LEU A 91 -36.82 5.60 21.75
N LYS A 92 -36.20 4.56 22.33
CA LYS A 92 -35.51 4.66 23.62
C LYS A 92 -34.41 5.71 23.59
N ALA A 93 -33.56 5.73 22.57
CA ALA A 93 -32.51 6.74 22.40
C ALA A 93 -33.07 8.16 22.27
N ARG A 94 -34.13 8.35 21.48
CA ARG A 94 -34.78 9.67 21.33
C ARG A 94 -35.38 10.18 22.65
N ASN A 95 -36.12 9.31 23.34
CA ASN A 95 -36.74 9.66 24.63
C ASN A 95 -35.67 9.95 25.69
N LEU A 96 -34.58 9.18 25.69
CA LEU A 96 -33.44 9.41 26.59
C LEU A 96 -32.79 10.78 26.33
N ALA A 97 -32.55 11.14 25.08
CA ALA A 97 -32.02 12.45 24.71
C ALA A 97 -32.95 13.59 25.14
N GLN A 98 -34.27 13.43 24.97
CA GLN A 98 -35.27 14.39 25.47
C GLN A 98 -35.26 14.51 27.00
N ASN A 99 -35.22 13.38 27.71
CA ASN A 99 -35.15 13.37 29.18
C ASN A 99 -33.89 14.10 29.68
N ILE A 100 -32.74 13.87 29.04
CA ILE A 100 -31.49 14.57 29.38
C ILE A 100 -31.62 16.07 29.08
N GLN A 101 -32.19 16.44 27.93
CA GLN A 101 -32.42 17.83 27.56
C GLN A 101 -33.28 18.56 28.60
N GLU A 102 -34.28 17.90 29.18
CA GLU A 102 -35.10 18.43 30.27
C GLU A 102 -34.34 18.51 31.60
N ALA A 103 -33.55 17.49 31.94
CA ALA A 103 -32.69 17.51 33.12
C ALA A 103 -31.72 18.70 33.08
N LEU A 104 -31.08 18.94 31.93
CA LEU A 104 -30.17 20.07 31.74
C LEU A 104 -30.86 21.43 31.97
N LYS A 105 -32.12 21.59 31.54
CA LYS A 105 -32.89 22.82 31.80
C LYS A 105 -33.17 23.06 33.28
N ASN A 106 -33.25 22.01 34.10
CA ASN A 106 -33.49 22.12 35.54
C ASN A 106 -32.20 22.41 36.32
N ILE A 107 -31.07 21.83 35.87
CA ILE A 107 -29.76 21.99 36.53
C ILE A 107 -29.14 23.35 36.18
N TYR A 108 -29.12 23.69 34.89
CA TYR A 108 -28.42 24.85 34.36
C TYR A 108 -29.44 25.95 34.01
N LYS A 109 -29.13 27.19 34.43
CA LYS A 109 -29.93 28.37 34.09
C LYS A 109 -29.73 28.83 32.64
N GLU A 110 -28.73 28.26 31.97
CA GLU A 110 -28.33 28.57 30.59
C GLU A 110 -28.93 27.55 29.62
N GLU A 111 -29.17 27.98 28.39
CA GLU A 111 -29.74 27.10 27.35
C GLU A 111 -28.65 26.18 26.77
N TYR A 112 -28.84 24.87 26.94
CA TYR A 112 -28.08 23.84 26.22
C TYR A 112 -28.86 23.33 25.02
N LYS A 113 -28.19 23.17 23.90
CA LYS A 113 -28.75 22.60 22.67
C LYS A 113 -28.18 21.23 22.38
N GLN A 114 -29.05 20.28 22.05
CA GLN A 114 -28.63 19.00 21.50
C GLN A 114 -28.01 19.21 20.11
N VAL A 115 -26.71 18.92 19.97
CA VAL A 115 -25.99 19.00 18.70
C VAL A 115 -25.85 17.66 18.00
N TYR A 116 -25.98 16.56 18.76
CA TYR A 116 -25.75 15.24 18.21
C TYR A 116 -26.50 14.15 18.96
N VAL A 117 -26.98 13.16 18.22
CA VAL A 117 -27.45 11.88 18.75
C VAL A 117 -27.19 10.79 17.72
N SER A 118 -26.53 9.71 18.12
CA SER A 118 -26.31 8.54 17.27
C SER A 118 -26.37 7.26 18.09
N GLN A 119 -26.69 6.16 17.41
CA GLN A 119 -26.81 4.84 18.01
C GLN A 119 -26.19 3.80 17.07
N LEU A 120 -25.54 2.79 17.63
CA LEU A 120 -25.11 1.57 16.96
C LEU A 120 -25.49 0.40 17.88
N GLY A 121 -26.54 -0.34 17.51
CA GLY A 121 -27.07 -1.42 18.35
C GLY A 121 -27.32 -0.95 19.78
N GLY A 122 -26.56 -1.51 20.73
CA GLY A 122 -26.68 -1.19 22.15
C GLY A 122 -25.92 0.07 22.62
N VAL A 123 -25.10 0.72 21.79
CA VAL A 123 -24.32 1.91 22.16
C VAL A 123 -25.00 3.15 21.60
N CYS A 124 -25.12 4.21 22.40
CA CYS A 124 -25.65 5.49 22.00
C CYS A 124 -24.74 6.62 22.50
N ILE A 125 -24.53 7.64 21.68
CA ILE A 125 -23.80 8.86 22.05
C ILE A 125 -24.70 10.08 21.83
N ILE A 126 -24.76 10.94 22.82
CA ILE A 126 -25.62 12.13 22.86
C ILE A 126 -24.78 13.34 23.24
N GLY A 127 -24.83 14.40 22.44
CA GLY A 127 -24.05 15.61 22.62
C GLY A 127 -24.93 16.84 22.82
N PHE A 128 -24.61 17.63 23.85
CA PHE A 128 -25.22 18.92 24.16
C PHE A 128 -24.14 19.99 24.30
N VAL A 129 -24.45 21.21 23.87
CA VAL A 129 -23.53 22.34 23.97
C VAL A 129 -24.27 23.55 24.50
N ARG A 130 -23.60 24.37 25.31
CA ARG A 130 -24.13 25.67 25.70
C ARG A 130 -24.39 26.49 24.43
N LYS A 131 -25.54 27.14 24.34
CA LYS A 131 -25.98 27.88 23.14
C LYS A 131 -24.95 28.85 22.59
N GLU A 132 -24.18 29.51 23.44
CA GLU A 132 -23.13 30.46 23.02
C GLU A 132 -21.96 29.80 22.27
N MET A 133 -21.75 28.49 22.48
CA MET A 133 -20.69 27.70 21.87
C MET A 133 -21.09 27.10 20.52
N GLU A 134 -22.38 27.11 20.17
CA GLU A 134 -22.92 26.49 18.95
C GLU A 134 -22.20 26.98 17.69
N ASN A 135 -22.01 28.29 17.55
CA ASN A 135 -21.33 28.90 16.38
C ASN A 135 -19.80 28.71 16.38
N LYS A 136 -19.23 28.11 17.43
CA LYS A 136 -17.80 27.83 17.56
C LYS A 136 -17.45 26.40 17.17
N ILE A 137 -18.46 25.53 17.01
CA ILE A 137 -18.30 24.16 16.55
C ILE A 137 -18.56 24.09 15.05
N LYS A 138 -17.68 23.43 14.32
CA LYS A 138 -17.78 23.25 12.87
C LYS A 138 -17.40 21.82 12.47
N GLN A 139 -17.74 21.47 11.23
CA GLN A 139 -17.23 20.26 10.57
C GLN A 139 -17.56 18.96 11.32
N PHE A 140 -18.81 18.80 11.76
CA PHE A 140 -19.24 17.54 12.36
C PHE A 140 -19.10 16.38 11.35
N ALA A 141 -18.44 15.33 11.79
CA ALA A 141 -18.40 14.05 11.12
C ALA A 141 -18.59 12.93 12.12
N SER A 142 -19.04 11.78 11.64
CA SER A 142 -19.24 10.62 12.49
C SER A 142 -19.04 9.32 11.73
N GLY A 143 -18.78 8.28 12.49
CA GLY A 143 -18.62 6.93 11.98
C GLY A 143 -18.83 5.93 13.09
N TYR A 144 -18.89 4.66 12.72
CA TYR A 144 -19.15 3.58 13.66
C TYR A 144 -18.49 2.30 13.18
N GLU A 145 -18.21 1.38 14.11
CA GLU A 145 -17.66 0.07 13.82
C GLU A 145 -18.29 -0.97 14.75
N ALA A 146 -18.80 -2.06 14.16
CA ALA A 146 -19.35 -3.19 14.90
C ALA A 146 -18.27 -4.26 15.09
N VAL A 147 -17.98 -4.63 16.34
CA VAL A 147 -16.89 -5.56 16.71
C VAL A 147 -17.37 -6.76 17.53
N GLY A 148 -18.68 -6.98 17.53
CA GLY A 148 -19.33 -8.11 18.18
C GLY A 148 -19.03 -9.46 17.54
N ALA A 149 -19.64 -10.52 18.07
CA ALA A 149 -19.51 -11.85 17.49
C ALA A 149 -19.99 -11.83 16.03
N MET A 150 -19.17 -12.37 15.11
CA MET A 150 -19.42 -12.33 13.65
C MET A 150 -19.60 -10.90 13.06
N GLY A 151 -19.07 -9.86 13.71
CA GLY A 151 -19.22 -8.48 13.23
C GLY A 151 -20.60 -7.87 13.56
N MET A 152 -21.37 -8.45 14.47
CA MET A 152 -22.66 -7.91 14.89
C MET A 152 -22.52 -6.66 15.76
N ALA A 153 -23.51 -5.76 15.71
CA ALA A 153 -23.55 -4.48 16.43
C ALA A 153 -23.91 -4.61 17.93
N ASN A 154 -23.75 -5.78 18.56
CA ASN A 154 -23.95 -5.96 20.00
C ASN A 154 -22.74 -5.49 20.84
N LYS A 155 -21.60 -5.27 20.18
CA LYS A 155 -20.38 -4.61 20.68
C LYS A 155 -19.83 -3.76 19.54
N GLY A 156 -19.22 -2.63 19.87
CA GLY A 156 -18.86 -1.65 18.85
C GLY A 156 -18.41 -0.32 19.42
N GLY A 157 -18.09 0.58 18.51
CA GLY A 157 -17.79 1.97 18.82
C GLY A 157 -18.52 2.91 17.87
N ILE A 158 -18.85 4.10 18.37
CA ILE A 158 -19.31 5.24 17.60
C ILE A 158 -18.31 6.36 17.83
N ALA A 159 -17.87 7.01 16.76
CA ALA A 159 -17.03 8.19 16.86
C ALA A 159 -17.76 9.42 16.30
N ILE A 160 -17.57 10.55 16.96
CA ILE A 160 -17.97 11.88 16.49
C ILE A 160 -16.73 12.73 16.45
N SER A 161 -16.51 13.46 15.37
CA SER A 161 -15.47 14.47 15.30
C SER A 161 -16.06 15.84 14.98
N PHE A 162 -15.44 16.88 15.50
CA PHE A 162 -15.75 18.26 15.17
C PHE A 162 -14.53 19.16 15.39
N GLU A 163 -14.58 20.34 14.82
CA GLU A 163 -13.62 21.41 15.07
C GLU A 163 -14.22 22.39 16.08
N MET A 164 -13.49 22.65 17.15
CA MET A 164 -13.80 23.67 18.15
C MET A 164 -12.74 24.75 18.05
N TYR A 165 -13.14 25.96 17.65
CA TYR A 165 -12.22 27.02 17.22
C TYR A 165 -11.20 26.55 16.18
N ASP A 166 -9.93 26.33 16.55
CA ASP A 166 -8.84 25.83 15.69
C ASP A 166 -8.38 24.41 16.05
N THR A 167 -9.09 23.74 16.96
CA THR A 167 -8.71 22.45 17.53
C THR A 167 -9.69 21.37 17.12
N THR A 168 -9.17 20.26 16.60
CA THR A 168 -9.99 19.12 16.17
C THR A 168 -10.15 18.11 17.30
N ILE A 169 -11.40 17.80 17.65
CA ILE A 169 -11.75 16.89 18.76
C ILE A 169 -12.51 15.70 18.20
N CYS A 170 -12.11 14.48 18.59
CA CYS A 170 -12.82 13.25 18.33
C CYS A 170 -13.27 12.58 19.64
N LEU A 171 -14.55 12.24 19.74
CA LEU A 171 -15.16 11.53 20.86
C LEU A 171 -15.56 10.14 20.40
N VAL A 172 -15.09 9.12 21.12
CA VAL A 172 -15.41 7.72 20.86
C VAL A 172 -16.18 7.15 22.03
N GLY A 173 -17.38 6.66 21.77
CA GLY A 173 -18.18 5.87 22.71
C GLY A 173 -18.14 4.40 22.34
N SER A 174 -17.80 3.49 23.26
CA SER A 174 -17.66 2.06 22.92
C SER A 174 -18.17 1.09 23.98
N HIS A 175 -18.58 -0.09 23.53
CA HIS A 175 -18.84 -1.25 24.38
C HIS A 175 -18.03 -2.43 23.89
N LEU A 176 -16.99 -2.82 24.65
CA LEU A 176 -16.01 -3.84 24.24
C LEU A 176 -16.37 -5.25 24.75
N ALA A 177 -15.65 -6.27 24.26
CA ALA A 177 -15.88 -7.67 24.63
C ALA A 177 -15.90 -7.93 26.15
N ALA A 178 -16.98 -8.56 26.61
CA ALA A 178 -17.20 -8.96 27.99
C ALA A 178 -16.40 -10.21 28.37
N HIS A 179 -16.50 -10.59 29.66
CA HIS A 179 -15.84 -11.72 30.32
C HIS A 179 -14.37 -11.49 30.68
N GLN A 180 -13.97 -11.94 31.87
CA GLN A 180 -12.65 -11.69 32.44
C GLN A 180 -11.47 -12.14 31.55
N PRO A 181 -11.44 -13.35 30.96
CA PRO A 181 -10.26 -13.80 30.19
C PRO A 181 -10.09 -13.12 28.82
N GLU A 182 -11.09 -12.39 28.33
CA GLU A 182 -11.14 -11.87 26.94
C GLU A 182 -10.31 -10.59 26.74
N ILE A 183 -9.16 -10.45 27.42
CA ILE A 183 -8.28 -9.26 27.34
C ILE A 183 -7.84 -9.01 25.90
N ASN A 184 -7.35 -10.07 25.23
CA ASN A 184 -6.89 -9.97 23.84
C ASN A 184 -8.01 -9.56 22.88
N LYS A 185 -9.26 -9.94 23.15
CA LYS A 185 -10.40 -9.56 22.34
C LYS A 185 -10.78 -8.10 22.57
N ARG A 186 -10.73 -7.60 23.81
CA ARG A 186 -10.90 -6.17 24.12
C ARG A 186 -9.83 -5.30 23.44
N ASN A 187 -8.56 -5.70 23.50
CA ASN A 187 -7.47 -5.02 22.81
C ASN A 187 -7.71 -4.93 21.31
N ARG A 188 -8.14 -6.05 20.69
CA ARG A 188 -8.51 -6.08 19.27
C ARG A 188 -9.69 -5.18 18.97
N ASN A 189 -10.78 -5.26 19.73
CA ASN A 189 -11.94 -4.39 19.57
C ASN A 189 -11.57 -2.90 19.62
N PHE A 190 -10.71 -2.50 20.58
CA PHE A 190 -10.20 -1.13 20.67
C PHE A 190 -9.42 -0.74 19.40
N SER A 191 -8.50 -1.59 18.94
CA SER A 191 -7.72 -1.38 17.72
C SER A 191 -8.58 -1.30 16.46
N ASP A 192 -9.56 -2.19 16.32
CA ASP A 192 -10.47 -2.23 15.17
C ASP A 192 -11.30 -0.95 15.11
N ILE A 193 -11.87 -0.51 16.24
CA ILE A 193 -12.62 0.75 16.32
C ILE A 193 -11.71 1.94 15.94
N TYR A 194 -10.48 2.02 16.48
CA TYR A 194 -9.56 3.13 16.21
C TYR A 194 -9.14 3.21 14.74
N ASN A 195 -8.87 2.05 14.10
CA ASN A 195 -8.31 1.98 12.75
C ASN A 195 -9.38 1.95 11.64
N ASN A 196 -10.54 1.34 11.90
CA ASN A 196 -11.53 1.05 10.86
C ASN A 196 -12.64 2.09 10.76
N ILE A 197 -12.94 2.83 11.84
CA ILE A 197 -13.96 3.88 11.77
C ILE A 197 -13.54 4.93 10.75
N LYS A 198 -14.36 5.05 9.70
CA LYS A 198 -14.30 6.13 8.72
C LYS A 198 -15.28 7.22 9.14
N LEU A 199 -14.77 8.43 9.33
CA LEU A 199 -15.57 9.59 9.69
C LEU A 199 -16.14 10.22 8.44
N ILE A 200 -17.47 10.31 8.38
CA ILE A 200 -18.22 10.89 7.25
C ILE A 200 -18.94 12.14 7.75
N ARG A 201 -18.82 13.24 7.01
CA ARG A 201 -19.49 14.52 7.33
C ARG A 201 -21.00 14.36 7.35
N THR A 202 -21.65 15.06 8.26
CA THR A 202 -23.12 15.14 8.32
C THR A 202 -23.72 16.16 7.35
N GLU A 203 -22.90 17.01 6.72
CA GLU A 203 -23.31 18.06 5.76
C GLU A 203 -22.65 17.86 4.38
N GLU A 204 -23.35 18.21 3.29
CA GLU A 204 -22.82 18.16 1.92
C GLU A 204 -21.72 19.22 1.71
N GLY A 205 -20.51 18.80 1.31
CA GLY A 205 -19.37 19.69 1.08
C GLY A 205 -18.04 18.96 0.87
N GLU A 206 -16.94 19.71 0.69
CA GLU A 206 -15.58 19.18 0.50
C GLU A 206 -15.18 18.17 1.59
N GLN A 207 -14.46 17.11 1.18
CA GLN A 207 -13.97 16.07 2.09
C GLN A 207 -13.17 16.70 3.25
N THR A 208 -13.43 16.28 4.49
CA THR A 208 -12.60 16.69 5.63
C THR A 208 -11.16 16.24 5.41
N LYS A 209 -10.20 17.03 5.89
CA LYS A 209 -8.80 16.61 6.00
C LYS A 209 -8.63 15.35 6.88
N TRP A 210 -9.58 15.10 7.79
CA TRP A 210 -9.56 14.03 8.79
C TRP A 210 -10.72 13.06 8.56
N ASN A 211 -10.44 11.90 7.98
CA ASN A 211 -11.42 10.85 7.68
C ASN A 211 -11.30 9.62 8.59
N LYS A 212 -10.40 9.67 9.58
CA LYS A 212 -10.10 8.62 10.56
C LYS A 212 -10.02 9.24 11.95
N ILE A 213 -10.16 8.42 13.00
CA ILE A 213 -9.94 8.85 14.39
C ILE A 213 -8.51 9.37 14.59
N GLU A 214 -7.53 8.70 13.99
CA GLU A 214 -6.15 9.15 13.97
C GLU A 214 -5.99 10.51 13.26
N GLY A 215 -5.19 11.40 13.85
CA GLY A 215 -4.86 12.71 13.28
C GLY A 215 -5.60 13.88 13.94
N HIS A 216 -6.62 13.62 14.76
CA HIS A 216 -7.26 14.65 15.58
C HIS A 216 -6.30 15.17 16.65
N ASP A 217 -6.43 16.46 16.96
CA ASP A 217 -5.63 17.11 18.01
C ASP A 217 -5.94 16.53 19.39
N ILE A 218 -7.21 16.20 19.63
CA ILE A 218 -7.68 15.60 20.88
C ILE A 218 -8.62 14.44 20.57
N ILE A 219 -8.42 13.32 21.27
CA ILE A 219 -9.29 12.16 21.22
C ILE A 219 -9.72 11.81 22.64
N PHE A 220 -11.02 11.82 22.90
CA PHE A 220 -11.62 11.27 24.11
C PHE A 220 -12.25 9.93 23.79
N TRP A 221 -11.99 8.91 24.60
CA TRP A 221 -12.54 7.57 24.44
C TRP A 221 -13.21 7.14 25.74
N MET A 222 -14.51 6.91 25.71
CA MET A 222 -15.27 6.52 26.89
C MET A 222 -16.19 5.33 26.62
N GLY A 223 -16.50 4.60 27.67
CA GLY A 223 -17.56 3.62 27.63
C GLY A 223 -17.39 2.45 28.59
N ASP A 224 -18.21 1.43 28.43
CA ASP A 224 -17.99 0.09 29.02
C ASP A 224 -16.88 -0.65 28.25
N LEU A 225 -15.65 -0.38 28.66
CA LEU A 225 -14.45 -1.01 28.09
C LEU A 225 -14.26 -2.45 28.59
N ASN A 226 -15.05 -2.89 29.58
CA ASN A 226 -15.14 -4.26 30.07
C ASN A 226 -13.84 -4.89 30.62
N TYR A 227 -12.77 -4.12 30.83
CA TYR A 227 -11.58 -4.59 31.53
C TYR A 227 -11.88 -4.89 32.99
N ARG A 228 -11.24 -5.92 33.54
CA ARG A 228 -11.51 -6.45 34.88
C ARG A 228 -10.30 -6.29 35.80
N ILE A 229 -10.48 -6.61 37.07
CA ILE A 229 -9.41 -6.71 38.06
C ILE A 229 -8.95 -8.17 38.12
N ASP A 230 -7.67 -8.41 37.84
CA ASP A 230 -7.03 -9.72 37.93
C ASP A 230 -6.54 -9.99 39.35
N GLU A 231 -7.50 -10.10 40.26
CA GLU A 231 -7.30 -10.43 41.67
C GLU A 231 -8.42 -11.35 42.18
N GLU A 232 -8.20 -12.02 43.30
CA GLU A 232 -9.22 -12.85 43.95
C GLU A 232 -10.43 -12.04 44.44
N ASP A 233 -11.63 -12.60 44.30
CA ASP A 233 -12.89 -11.88 44.62
C ASP A 233 -12.95 -11.48 46.11
N SER A 234 -12.49 -12.37 46.99
CA SER A 234 -12.42 -12.12 48.43
C SER A 234 -11.52 -10.92 48.75
N ILE A 235 -10.37 -10.83 48.09
CA ILE A 235 -9.41 -9.73 48.28
C ILE A 235 -9.99 -8.43 47.74
N ILE A 236 -10.60 -8.44 46.55
CA ILE A 236 -11.26 -7.25 45.97
C ILE A 236 -12.32 -6.71 46.94
N ARG A 237 -13.21 -7.57 47.43
CA ARG A 237 -14.28 -7.16 48.36
C ARG A 237 -13.75 -6.72 49.71
N GLU A 238 -12.72 -7.37 50.25
CA GLU A 238 -12.05 -6.95 51.47
C GLU A 238 -11.47 -5.54 51.32
N ARG A 239 -10.79 -5.26 50.21
CA ARG A 239 -10.17 -3.96 49.92
C ARG A 239 -11.21 -2.86 49.72
N ILE A 240 -12.34 -3.17 49.08
CA ILE A 240 -13.51 -2.27 48.98
C ILE A 240 -14.01 -1.93 50.39
N ASN A 241 -14.29 -2.93 51.23
CA ASN A 241 -14.78 -2.72 52.59
C ASN A 241 -13.82 -1.91 53.46
N LYS A 242 -12.51 -1.99 53.20
CA LYS A 242 -11.46 -1.21 53.87
C LYS A 242 -11.22 0.18 53.25
N GLY A 243 -11.86 0.52 52.14
CA GLY A 243 -11.62 1.78 51.42
C GLY A 243 -10.23 1.88 50.76
N SER A 244 -9.58 0.74 50.47
CA SER A 244 -8.20 0.66 49.96
C SER A 244 -8.11 0.03 48.57
N ILE A 245 -9.24 -0.11 47.86
CA ILE A 245 -9.31 -0.78 46.56
C ILE A 245 -8.52 -0.06 45.46
N THR A 246 -8.34 1.25 45.58
CA THR A 246 -7.61 2.06 44.59
C THR A 246 -6.11 1.71 44.52
N GLU A 247 -5.54 1.18 45.61
CA GLU A 247 -4.13 0.78 45.68
C GLU A 247 -3.75 -0.33 44.68
N ILE A 248 -4.68 -1.25 44.38
CA ILE A 248 -4.39 -2.40 43.52
C ILE A 248 -4.61 -2.11 42.03
N ILE A 249 -5.22 -0.97 41.68
CA ILE A 249 -5.60 -0.64 40.30
C ILE A 249 -4.37 -0.64 39.38
N GLN A 250 -3.26 -0.01 39.79
CA GLN A 250 -2.09 0.14 38.92
C GLN A 250 -1.41 -1.18 38.53
N GLU A 251 -1.61 -2.23 39.34
CA GLU A 251 -0.97 -3.54 39.18
C GLU A 251 -1.92 -4.62 38.68
N LYS A 252 -3.20 -4.56 39.07
CA LYS A 252 -4.18 -5.65 38.86
C LYS A 252 -5.31 -5.26 37.92
N ASP A 253 -5.54 -3.98 37.63
CA ASP A 253 -6.52 -3.59 36.61
C ASP A 253 -5.99 -3.91 35.21
N GLN A 254 -6.74 -4.73 34.47
CA GLN A 254 -6.31 -5.18 33.15
C GLN A 254 -6.05 -3.99 32.20
N LEU A 255 -6.85 -2.92 32.24
CA LEU A 255 -6.64 -1.78 31.34
C LEU A 255 -5.33 -1.05 31.66
N LYS A 256 -5.06 -0.75 32.94
CA LYS A 256 -3.79 -0.14 33.36
C LYS A 256 -2.58 -0.99 32.97
N VAL A 257 -2.68 -2.31 33.11
CA VAL A 257 -1.63 -3.23 32.66
C VAL A 257 -1.48 -3.17 31.14
N GLN A 258 -2.57 -3.21 30.37
CA GLN A 258 -2.52 -3.16 28.91
C GLN A 258 -1.97 -1.81 28.39
N GLN A 259 -2.23 -0.68 29.04
CA GLN A 259 -1.62 0.62 28.67
C GLN A 259 -0.09 0.61 28.76
N LYS A 260 0.51 -0.23 29.61
CA LYS A 260 1.97 -0.39 29.71
C LYS A 260 2.56 -1.28 28.60
N HIS A 261 1.78 -2.20 28.06
CA HIS A 261 2.28 -3.27 27.17
C HIS A 261 1.76 -3.18 25.72
N ASN A 262 0.67 -2.46 25.45
CA ASN A 262 0.09 -2.30 24.14
C ASN A 262 0.39 -0.90 23.59
N GLU A 263 1.01 -0.82 22.42
CA GLU A 263 1.48 0.45 21.84
C GLU A 263 0.36 1.47 21.61
N LEU A 264 -0.80 1.03 21.12
CA LEU A 264 -1.92 1.94 20.83
C LEU A 264 -2.59 2.42 22.12
N LEU A 265 -2.90 1.50 23.04
CA LEU A 265 -3.51 1.85 24.33
C LEU A 265 -2.58 2.73 25.17
N GLY A 266 -1.26 2.51 25.09
CA GLY A 266 -0.26 3.33 25.77
C GLY A 266 -0.17 4.78 25.27
N LYS A 267 -0.79 5.11 24.13
CA LYS A 267 -0.92 6.50 23.65
C LYS A 267 -2.07 7.25 24.34
N PHE A 268 -2.96 6.55 25.06
CA PHE A 268 -4.08 7.16 25.78
C PHE A 268 -3.76 7.27 27.28
N LYS A 269 -4.10 8.41 27.86
CA LYS A 269 -4.03 8.74 29.28
C LYS A 269 -5.40 8.55 29.93
N GLU A 270 -5.39 8.42 31.24
CA GLU A 270 -6.59 8.36 32.07
C GLU A 270 -6.32 9.09 33.37
N ALA A 271 -7.29 9.86 33.85
CA ALA A 271 -7.19 10.52 35.15
C ALA A 271 -7.12 9.50 36.30
N GLU A 272 -6.65 9.96 37.46
CA GLU A 272 -6.55 9.10 38.64
C GLU A 272 -7.93 8.64 39.13
N ILE A 273 -8.07 7.34 39.41
CA ILE A 273 -9.33 6.74 39.84
C ILE A 273 -9.41 6.80 41.37
N GLU A 274 -10.30 7.64 41.88
CA GLU A 274 -10.54 7.82 43.31
C GLU A 274 -11.91 7.25 43.77
N PHE A 275 -12.58 6.51 42.89
CA PHE A 275 -13.89 5.93 43.15
C PHE A 275 -13.84 4.39 43.19
N GLU A 276 -14.85 3.76 43.78
CA GLU A 276 -14.98 2.30 43.84
C GLU A 276 -15.37 1.66 42.49
N PRO A 277 -15.16 0.34 42.31
CA PRO A 277 -15.57 -0.36 41.10
C PRO A 277 -17.04 -0.12 40.70
N THR A 278 -17.29 0.10 39.41
CA THR A 278 -18.61 0.52 38.91
C THR A 278 -19.49 -0.65 38.51
N TYR A 279 -18.94 -1.87 38.49
CA TYR A 279 -19.62 -3.12 38.14
C TYR A 279 -19.28 -4.19 39.18
N LYS A 280 -20.11 -5.20 39.49
CA LYS A 280 -21.51 -5.42 39.11
C LYS A 280 -22.39 -5.28 40.35
N PHE A 281 -23.44 -4.47 40.29
CA PHE A 281 -24.39 -4.27 41.38
C PHE A 281 -25.67 -5.10 41.18
N TYR A 282 -26.45 -5.31 42.24
CA TYR A 282 -27.86 -5.65 42.07
C TYR A 282 -28.64 -4.39 41.68
N PRO A 283 -29.40 -4.39 40.57
CA PRO A 283 -30.21 -3.24 40.16
C PRO A 283 -31.12 -2.74 41.28
N ASN A 284 -31.26 -1.42 41.38
CA ASN A 284 -31.95 -0.66 42.44
C ASN A 284 -31.34 -0.80 43.84
N THR A 285 -30.05 -1.14 43.93
CA THR A 285 -29.33 -1.21 45.21
C THR A 285 -27.92 -0.63 45.09
N GLN A 286 -27.25 -0.48 46.25
CA GLN A 286 -25.81 -0.19 46.33
C GLN A 286 -24.96 -1.45 46.61
N ASN A 287 -25.57 -2.64 46.57
CA ASN A 287 -24.88 -3.88 46.92
C ASN A 287 -24.25 -4.53 45.69
N TYR A 288 -22.99 -4.90 45.77
CA TYR A 288 -22.32 -5.70 44.73
C TYR A 288 -22.95 -7.09 44.62
N SER A 289 -23.06 -7.59 43.39
CA SER A 289 -23.51 -8.95 43.10
C SER A 289 -22.49 -9.98 43.57
N GLU A 290 -22.96 -11.08 44.13
CA GLU A 290 -22.12 -12.25 44.47
C GLU A 290 -21.73 -13.08 43.23
N LYS A 291 -22.44 -12.89 42.11
CA LYS A 291 -22.24 -13.69 40.89
C LYS A 291 -21.03 -13.26 40.06
N ARG A 292 -20.49 -12.07 40.30
CA ARG A 292 -19.40 -11.47 39.52
C ARG A 292 -18.49 -10.65 40.44
N LYS A 293 -17.19 -10.69 40.16
CA LYS A 293 -16.19 -9.85 40.82
C LYS A 293 -16.44 -8.38 40.51
N PRO A 294 -16.29 -7.47 41.50
CA PRO A 294 -16.30 -6.04 41.23
C PRO A 294 -15.20 -5.63 40.22
N ALA A 295 -15.48 -4.70 39.31
CA ALA A 295 -14.54 -4.24 38.28
C ALA A 295 -14.77 -2.79 37.83
N TYR A 296 -13.70 -2.16 37.33
CA TYR A 296 -13.70 -0.84 36.68
C TYR A 296 -13.94 -0.98 35.18
N CYS A 297 -15.17 -1.39 34.83
CA CYS A 297 -15.58 -1.58 33.44
C CYS A 297 -15.73 -0.26 32.67
N ASP A 298 -16.30 0.75 33.34
CA ASP A 298 -16.72 2.03 32.74
C ASP A 298 -15.59 3.06 32.88
N ARG A 299 -15.03 3.54 31.76
CA ARG A 299 -13.76 4.30 31.74
C ARG A 299 -13.82 5.50 30.80
N ILE A 300 -12.96 6.50 31.06
CA ILE A 300 -12.82 7.69 30.21
C ILE A 300 -11.32 7.95 30.01
N LEU A 301 -10.86 7.72 28.78
CA LEU A 301 -9.49 7.92 28.35
C LEU A 301 -9.40 9.16 27.46
N TYR A 302 -8.20 9.71 27.34
CA TYR A 302 -7.93 10.82 26.43
C TYR A 302 -6.54 10.73 25.82
N LYS A 303 -6.36 11.35 24.65
CA LYS A 303 -5.08 11.51 23.95
C LYS A 303 -5.04 12.90 23.36
N GLU A 304 -3.95 13.62 23.57
CA GLU A 304 -3.71 14.96 23.04
C GLU A 304 -2.43 15.03 22.18
N CYS A 305 -2.45 15.93 21.19
CA CYS A 305 -1.27 16.32 20.43
C CYS A 305 -0.31 17.17 21.27
N LYS A 306 0.99 17.12 20.96
CA LYS A 306 2.02 17.92 21.63
C LYS A 306 1.68 19.42 21.53
N GLY A 307 1.64 20.09 22.68
CA GLY A 307 1.42 21.55 22.78
C GLY A 307 -0.02 21.94 23.11
N LEU A 308 -0.93 20.99 23.28
CA LEU A 308 -2.25 21.21 23.88
C LEU A 308 -2.28 20.63 25.29
N GLU A 309 -3.02 21.28 26.19
CA GLU A 309 -3.19 20.84 27.57
C GLU A 309 -4.64 20.42 27.81
N ILE A 310 -4.81 19.23 28.42
CA ILE A 310 -6.09 18.75 28.93
C ILE A 310 -5.95 18.62 30.45
N LYS A 311 -6.71 19.43 31.18
CA LYS A 311 -6.75 19.39 32.64
C LYS A 311 -7.99 18.64 33.11
N CYS A 312 -7.81 17.53 33.81
CA CYS A 312 -8.92 16.87 34.49
C CYS A 312 -9.33 17.71 35.71
N LEU A 313 -10.58 18.19 35.72
CA LEU A 313 -11.19 18.94 36.83
C LEU A 313 -11.88 18.00 37.81
N LYS A 314 -12.50 16.92 37.30
CA LYS A 314 -13.17 15.90 38.13
C LYS A 314 -13.22 14.58 37.38
N TYR A 315 -12.88 13.48 38.04
CA TYR A 315 -13.12 12.12 37.54
C TYR A 315 -13.71 11.26 38.65
N THR A 316 -14.97 10.84 38.53
CA THR A 316 -15.69 10.14 39.61
C THR A 316 -16.82 9.27 39.08
N SER A 317 -17.25 8.28 39.87
CA SER A 317 -18.54 7.62 39.68
C SER A 317 -19.65 8.34 40.45
N LYS A 318 -20.90 8.16 40.01
CA LYS A 318 -22.11 8.72 40.62
C LYS A 318 -22.94 7.59 41.25
N LYS A 319 -22.47 7.09 42.41
CA LYS A 319 -22.97 5.87 43.09
C LYS A 319 -24.46 5.81 43.42
N GLU A 320 -25.11 6.96 43.62
CA GLU A 320 -26.55 7.07 43.94
C GLU A 320 -27.46 6.82 42.72
N ALA A 321 -26.90 6.75 41.51
CA ALA A 321 -27.61 6.17 40.38
C ALA A 321 -27.63 4.65 40.54
N ILE A 322 -28.81 4.09 40.81
CA ILE A 322 -28.97 2.70 41.26
C ILE A 322 -29.73 1.82 40.28
N GLU A 323 -30.35 2.38 39.25
CA GLU A 323 -31.27 1.66 38.38
C GLU A 323 -30.61 0.52 37.61
N SER A 324 -29.35 0.70 37.19
CA SER A 324 -28.55 -0.29 36.49
C SER A 324 -27.71 -1.14 37.45
N ASP A 325 -27.14 -2.24 36.93
CA ASP A 325 -26.07 -2.99 37.59
C ASP A 325 -24.68 -2.38 37.39
N HIS A 326 -24.59 -1.27 36.64
CA HIS A 326 -23.42 -0.41 36.58
C HIS A 326 -23.67 0.92 37.29
N LYS A 327 -22.58 1.64 37.63
CA LYS A 327 -22.61 3.03 38.10
C LYS A 327 -22.06 3.96 37.01
N PRO A 328 -22.73 5.08 36.71
CA PRO A 328 -22.25 6.04 35.73
C PRO A 328 -20.92 6.65 36.19
N VAL A 329 -20.02 6.86 35.23
CA VAL A 329 -18.73 7.53 35.44
C VAL A 329 -18.75 8.85 34.68
N ILE A 330 -18.28 9.90 35.35
CA ILE A 330 -18.15 11.24 34.78
C ILE A 330 -16.69 11.70 34.78
N GLY A 331 -16.31 12.42 33.75
CA GLY A 331 -15.04 13.11 33.62
C GLY A 331 -15.27 14.55 33.16
N CYS A 332 -14.91 15.52 33.99
CA CYS A 332 -14.92 16.94 33.63
C CYS A 332 -13.50 17.36 33.28
N TYR A 333 -13.31 17.90 32.07
CA TYR A 333 -12.02 18.27 31.53
C TYR A 333 -12.05 19.71 31.03
N SER A 334 -11.03 20.49 31.37
CA SER A 334 -10.76 21.78 30.74
C SER A 334 -9.78 21.54 29.59
N VAL A 335 -10.20 21.91 28.38
CA VAL A 335 -9.46 21.67 27.14
C VAL A 335 -8.97 23.00 26.59
N GLU A 336 -7.64 23.16 26.48
CA GLU A 336 -7.06 24.32 25.82
C GLU A 336 -7.30 24.25 24.30
N THR A 337 -7.80 25.35 23.73
CA THR A 337 -7.98 25.58 22.29
C THR A 337 -7.62 27.02 21.95
N ARG A 338 -7.63 27.43 20.67
CA ARG A 338 -7.29 28.80 20.27
C ARG A 338 -8.26 29.38 19.27
N SER A 339 -8.63 30.64 19.51
CA SER A 339 -9.39 31.44 18.56
C SER A 339 -8.44 32.20 17.64
N ILE A 340 -8.52 31.94 16.33
CA ILE A 340 -7.73 32.65 15.32
C ILE A 340 -8.23 34.08 15.12
N ILE A 341 -7.31 35.05 15.13
CA ILE A 341 -7.52 36.44 14.73
C ILE A 341 -7.16 36.54 13.24
N LYS A 342 -8.19 36.54 12.38
CA LYS A 342 -8.04 36.39 10.93
C LYS A 342 -7.13 37.44 10.31
N GLU A 343 -7.26 38.70 10.73
CA GLU A 343 -6.48 39.82 10.19
C GLU A 343 -4.99 39.66 10.48
N LYS A 344 -4.63 39.18 11.67
CA LYS A 344 -3.23 38.91 12.04
C LYS A 344 -2.67 37.70 11.31
N TYR A 345 -3.47 36.65 11.15
CA TYR A 345 -3.08 35.47 10.37
C TYR A 345 -2.72 35.86 8.92
N THR A 346 -3.60 36.60 8.24
CA THR A 346 -3.36 37.05 6.87
C THR A 346 -2.10 37.92 6.75
N LEU A 347 -1.82 38.77 7.74
CA LEU A 347 -0.60 39.58 7.76
C LEU A 347 0.67 38.72 7.84
N ILE A 348 0.69 37.74 8.75
CA ILE A 348 1.82 36.81 8.93
C ILE A 348 2.01 35.93 7.70
N GLU A 349 0.91 35.40 7.15
CA GLU A 349 0.96 34.59 5.94
C GLU A 349 1.58 35.37 4.78
N LYS A 350 1.18 36.63 4.57
CA LYS A 350 1.76 37.50 3.54
C LYS A 350 3.26 37.74 3.79
N GLU A 351 3.66 38.03 5.01
CA GLU A 351 5.06 38.21 5.39
C GLU A 351 5.91 36.97 5.06
N LEU A 352 5.41 35.77 5.41
CA LEU A 352 6.10 34.51 5.16
C LEU A 352 6.17 34.17 3.67
N ILE A 353 5.13 34.45 2.89
CA ILE A 353 5.15 34.31 1.42
C ILE A 353 6.23 35.21 0.81
N GLU A 354 6.34 36.47 1.26
CA GLU A 354 7.38 37.39 0.77
C GLU A 354 8.79 36.92 1.14
N MET A 355 8.94 36.27 2.31
CA MET A 355 10.21 35.70 2.77
C MET A 355 10.59 34.43 1.99
N GLU A 356 9.64 33.51 1.79
CA GLU A 356 9.78 32.30 0.98
C GLU A 356 10.23 32.64 -0.45
N ASN A 357 9.61 33.65 -1.07
CA ASN A 357 10.01 34.11 -2.40
C ASN A 357 11.45 34.64 -2.48
N LYS A 358 11.98 35.19 -1.39
CA LYS A 358 13.38 35.61 -1.31
C LYS A 358 14.29 34.40 -1.07
N LEU A 359 13.87 33.47 -0.21
CA LEU A 359 14.57 32.21 0.06
C LEU A 359 14.76 31.38 -1.22
N LEU A 360 13.74 31.26 -2.06
CA LEU A 360 13.80 30.60 -3.38
C LEU A 360 14.90 31.16 -4.30
N ARG A 361 15.30 32.43 -4.14
CA ARG A 361 16.37 33.05 -4.94
C ARG A 361 17.77 32.78 -4.37
N ILE A 362 17.83 32.53 -3.07
CA ILE A 362 19.05 32.28 -2.29
C ILE A 362 19.40 30.79 -2.32
N VAL A 363 18.44 29.94 -1.95
CA VAL A 363 18.53 28.48 -1.89
C VAL A 363 18.32 27.93 -3.29
N ARG A 364 19.40 27.41 -3.89
CA ARG A 364 19.44 26.92 -5.26
C ARG A 364 19.89 25.46 -5.26
N PRO A 365 18.93 24.52 -5.32
CA PRO A 365 19.22 23.13 -5.61
C PRO A 365 19.88 23.01 -6.99
N SER A 366 21.08 22.46 -7.03
CA SER A 366 21.83 22.21 -8.26
C SER A 366 22.70 20.99 -8.06
N VAL A 367 22.83 20.19 -9.10
CA VAL A 367 23.79 19.09 -9.12
C VAL A 367 24.63 19.15 -10.38
N LYS A 368 25.93 18.91 -10.18
CA LYS A 368 26.89 18.66 -11.23
C LYS A 368 26.97 17.18 -11.51
N ILE A 369 26.96 16.83 -12.78
CA ILE A 369 27.12 15.45 -13.25
C ILE A 369 28.41 15.31 -14.05
N ASN A 370 29.04 14.15 -14.00
CA ASN A 370 30.28 13.90 -14.73
C ASN A 370 30.07 13.77 -16.25
N LYS A 371 28.90 13.29 -16.69
CA LYS A 371 28.59 13.02 -18.09
C LYS A 371 27.08 13.05 -18.34
N GLN A 372 26.66 13.46 -19.54
CA GLN A 372 25.26 13.43 -19.99
C GLN A 372 24.97 12.33 -21.02
N GLU A 373 25.99 11.86 -21.73
CA GLU A 373 25.84 10.90 -22.82
C GLU A 373 26.67 9.64 -22.57
N PHE A 374 26.03 8.47 -22.64
CA PHE A 374 26.67 7.17 -22.48
C PHE A 374 26.58 6.38 -23.78
N ILE A 375 27.68 5.75 -24.19
CA ILE A 375 27.64 4.71 -25.22
C ILE A 375 27.70 3.40 -24.45
N VAL A 376 26.69 2.57 -24.61
CA VAL A 376 26.56 1.30 -23.88
C VAL A 376 26.53 0.17 -24.90
N GLU A 377 27.52 -0.71 -24.80
CA GLU A 377 27.59 -1.91 -25.62
C GLU A 377 26.69 -3.00 -25.02
N ILE A 378 25.71 -3.43 -25.81
CA ILE A 378 24.70 -4.40 -25.43
C ILE A 378 25.01 -5.72 -26.10
N TYR A 379 25.07 -6.79 -25.30
CA TYR A 379 25.10 -8.16 -25.78
C TYR A 379 23.87 -8.89 -25.23
N PRO A 380 23.13 -9.67 -26.04
CA PRO A 380 21.92 -10.34 -25.57
C PRO A 380 22.15 -11.15 -24.29
N TYR A 381 21.20 -11.06 -23.35
CA TYR A 381 21.22 -11.73 -22.04
C TYR A 381 22.32 -11.27 -21.06
N LYS A 382 23.33 -10.53 -21.52
CA LYS A 382 24.37 -9.97 -20.66
C LYS A 382 23.87 -8.70 -19.98
N GLN A 383 24.07 -8.60 -18.66
CA GLN A 383 23.89 -7.36 -17.94
C GLN A 383 25.11 -6.45 -18.19
N THR A 384 24.86 -5.24 -18.68
CA THR A 384 25.86 -4.18 -18.81
C THR A 384 25.51 -3.06 -17.84
N GLU A 385 26.50 -2.54 -17.13
CA GLU A 385 26.30 -1.43 -16.19
C GLU A 385 27.11 -0.19 -16.58
N VAL A 386 26.55 0.99 -16.32
CA VAL A 386 27.27 2.27 -16.40
C VAL A 386 26.92 3.13 -15.20
N THR A 387 27.87 3.94 -14.75
CA THR A 387 27.72 4.76 -13.56
C THR A 387 27.76 6.25 -13.89
N LEU A 388 26.75 6.97 -13.42
CA LEU A 388 26.71 8.42 -13.37
C LEU A 388 27.21 8.89 -12.01
N LEU A 389 28.18 9.80 -12.00
CA LEU A 389 28.63 10.46 -10.79
C LEU A 389 27.91 11.79 -10.67
N VAL A 390 27.26 11.99 -9.53
CA VAL A 390 26.48 13.18 -9.22
C VAL A 390 27.02 13.83 -7.96
N GLN A 391 27.19 15.14 -8.00
CA GLN A 391 27.70 15.92 -6.87
C GLN A 391 26.83 17.16 -6.71
N ASN A 392 26.45 17.49 -5.49
CA ASN A 392 25.73 18.72 -5.21
C ASN A 392 26.69 19.91 -5.40
N ASP A 393 26.41 20.77 -6.37
CA ASP A 393 27.12 22.02 -6.61
C ASP A 393 26.27 23.25 -6.29
N GLY A 394 25.06 23.02 -5.76
CA GLY A 394 24.19 24.02 -5.19
C GLY A 394 24.56 24.35 -3.74
N ASN A 395 23.75 25.21 -3.13
CA ASN A 395 23.89 25.61 -1.72
C ASN A 395 22.77 25.06 -0.83
N ALA A 396 22.03 24.05 -1.33
CA ALA A 396 20.86 23.48 -0.70
C ALA A 396 20.91 21.95 -0.77
N LYS A 397 20.35 21.26 0.23
CA LYS A 397 20.10 19.82 0.11
C LYS A 397 19.09 19.59 -1.02
N THR A 398 19.24 18.51 -1.77
CA THR A 398 18.29 18.15 -2.83
C THR A 398 18.14 16.65 -2.96
N SER A 399 17.06 16.24 -3.62
CA SER A 399 16.83 14.86 -4.04
C SER A 399 16.84 14.80 -5.57
N ILE A 400 17.29 13.66 -6.08
CA ILE A 400 17.31 13.35 -7.51
C ILE A 400 16.41 12.16 -7.77
N LEU A 401 15.59 12.28 -8.81
CA LEU A 401 14.76 11.20 -9.36
C LEU A 401 14.96 11.12 -10.88
N PHE A 402 14.89 9.92 -11.45
CA PHE A 402 14.82 9.74 -12.90
C PHE A 402 13.38 9.55 -13.36
N ARG A 403 13.04 10.13 -14.51
CA ARG A 403 11.78 9.88 -15.22
C ARG A 403 12.04 9.49 -16.66
N ASP A 404 11.23 8.55 -17.13
CA ASP A 404 11.09 8.25 -18.55
C ASP A 404 9.96 9.12 -19.13
N HIS A 405 10.27 9.92 -20.15
CA HIS A 405 9.31 10.79 -20.83
C HIS A 405 8.21 9.99 -21.56
N GLN A 406 8.47 8.75 -21.98
CA GLN A 406 7.51 7.92 -22.70
C GLN A 406 6.54 7.18 -21.76
N LEU A 407 6.95 6.95 -20.51
CA LEU A 407 6.21 6.15 -19.52
C LEU A 407 5.58 7.00 -18.39
N GLU A 408 5.39 8.30 -18.64
CA GLU A 408 4.98 9.38 -17.70
C GLU A 408 3.83 9.08 -16.72
N LYS A 409 3.03 8.03 -16.93
CA LYS A 409 1.88 7.67 -16.09
C LYS A 409 2.08 6.49 -15.13
N ALA A 410 3.18 5.74 -15.22
CA ALA A 410 3.35 4.50 -14.45
C ALA A 410 4.50 4.52 -13.43
N GLY A 411 5.38 5.53 -13.45
CA GLY A 411 6.57 5.56 -12.58
C GLY A 411 7.53 4.37 -12.79
N GLY A 412 7.35 3.61 -13.86
CA GLY A 412 8.15 2.45 -14.22
C GLY A 412 9.16 2.75 -15.31
N TYR A 413 10.22 1.96 -15.34
CA TYR A 413 11.20 1.91 -16.42
C TYR A 413 10.88 0.70 -17.32
N PRO A 414 11.38 0.65 -18.57
CA PRO A 414 11.32 -0.57 -19.36
C PRO A 414 11.96 -1.74 -18.61
N ASP A 415 11.45 -2.97 -18.80
CA ASP A 415 11.91 -4.16 -18.07
C ASP A 415 13.42 -4.47 -18.24
N TRP A 416 14.05 -3.92 -19.29
CA TRP A 416 15.47 -4.07 -19.58
C TRP A 416 16.36 -3.04 -18.87
N LEU A 417 15.79 -2.08 -18.14
CA LEU A 417 16.51 -1.03 -17.42
C LEU A 417 16.21 -1.06 -15.93
N HIS A 418 17.26 -1.15 -15.12
CA HIS A 418 17.20 -0.95 -13.68
C HIS A 418 18.14 0.17 -13.24
N ILE A 419 17.74 0.98 -12.27
CA ILE A 419 18.48 2.15 -11.78
C ILE A 419 18.66 2.03 -10.27
N GLU A 420 19.90 2.11 -9.79
CA GLU A 420 20.23 2.03 -8.38
C GLU A 420 21.18 3.17 -7.94
N PRO A 421 20.82 3.96 -6.90
CA PRO A 421 19.53 3.99 -6.23
C PRO A 421 18.46 4.70 -7.09
N GLN A 422 17.18 4.32 -6.92
CA GLN A 422 16.05 4.98 -7.61
C GLN A 422 15.79 6.41 -7.11
N HIS A 423 16.09 6.66 -5.83
CA HIS A 423 15.99 7.97 -5.20
C HIS A 423 17.29 8.27 -4.47
N LEU A 424 17.88 9.42 -4.75
CA LEU A 424 19.15 9.82 -4.15
C LEU A 424 19.02 11.19 -3.48
N GLU A 425 19.25 11.25 -2.18
CA GLU A 425 19.42 12.51 -1.47
C GLU A 425 20.90 12.92 -1.44
N ILE A 426 21.17 14.19 -1.76
CA ILE A 426 22.51 14.75 -1.73
C ILE A 426 22.51 16.03 -0.90
N SER A 427 23.30 16.03 0.16
CA SER A 427 23.52 17.17 1.04
C SER A 427 24.51 18.16 0.42
N LYS A 428 24.44 19.43 0.84
CA LYS A 428 25.47 20.44 0.51
C LYS A 428 26.85 20.11 1.08
N ASN A 429 26.89 19.24 2.11
CA ASN A 429 28.13 18.83 2.78
C ASN A 429 28.72 17.53 2.18
N ASP A 430 28.09 16.96 1.15
CA ASP A 430 28.61 15.78 0.46
C ASP A 430 29.70 16.21 -0.53
N PHE A 431 30.94 16.28 -0.04
CA PHE A 431 32.09 16.72 -0.85
C PHE A 431 32.48 15.70 -1.92
N GLU A 432 32.20 14.41 -1.70
CA GLU A 432 32.50 13.35 -2.67
C GLU A 432 31.29 13.08 -3.58
N PRO A 433 31.51 12.89 -4.91
CA PRO A 433 30.43 12.49 -5.81
C PRO A 433 29.80 11.16 -5.40
N LYS A 434 28.47 11.09 -5.46
CA LYS A 434 27.70 9.86 -5.29
C LYS A 434 27.50 9.17 -6.63
N SER A 435 27.45 7.85 -6.63
CA SER A 435 27.22 7.03 -7.82
C SER A 435 25.76 6.64 -7.97
N ILE A 436 25.25 6.73 -9.18
CA ILE A 436 24.01 6.08 -9.62
C ILE A 436 24.38 5.12 -10.75
N THR A 437 24.02 3.86 -10.61
CA THR A 437 24.31 2.81 -11.59
C THR A 437 23.06 2.46 -12.38
N PHE A 438 23.22 2.41 -13.70
CA PHE A 438 22.20 1.97 -14.64
C PHE A 438 22.58 0.57 -15.12
N TYR A 439 21.68 -0.38 -14.96
CA TYR A 439 21.83 -1.76 -15.38
C TYR A 439 20.94 -2.01 -16.60
N PHE A 440 21.56 -2.46 -17.69
CA PHE A 440 20.90 -2.79 -18.95
C PHE A 440 20.97 -4.29 -19.17
N GLN A 441 19.82 -4.97 -19.26
CA GLN A 441 19.75 -6.40 -19.57
C GLN A 441 18.60 -6.68 -20.53
N PHE A 442 18.94 -7.07 -21.76
CA PHE A 442 17.96 -7.34 -22.80
C PHE A 442 17.78 -8.84 -22.99
N ASN A 443 16.55 -9.34 -22.86
CA ASN A 443 16.18 -10.73 -23.13
C ASN A 443 15.88 -11.01 -24.62
N PHE A 444 15.84 -9.95 -25.45
CA PHE A 444 15.58 -9.96 -26.90
C PHE A 444 14.28 -10.63 -27.37
N ILE A 445 13.38 -11.06 -26.48
CA ILE A 445 12.09 -11.66 -26.87
C ILE A 445 11.21 -10.61 -27.57
N ASP A 446 11.03 -9.44 -26.94
CA ASP A 446 10.23 -8.32 -27.47
C ASP A 446 11.07 -7.11 -27.89
N THR A 447 12.36 -7.12 -27.59
CA THR A 447 13.26 -5.96 -27.74
C THR A 447 14.15 -6.02 -28.98
N SER A 448 14.11 -7.11 -29.75
CA SER A 448 14.88 -7.27 -31.00
C SER A 448 14.60 -6.17 -32.02
N SER A 449 13.38 -5.67 -32.07
CA SER A 449 12.95 -4.59 -32.97
C SER A 449 13.66 -3.25 -32.70
N LEU A 450 14.10 -3.00 -31.45
CA LEU A 450 14.80 -1.78 -31.06
C LEU A 450 16.18 -1.68 -31.71
N PHE A 451 16.79 -2.83 -32.05
CA PHE A 451 18.14 -2.91 -32.61
C PHE A 451 18.16 -3.21 -34.11
N LYS A 452 17.08 -2.95 -34.86
CA LYS A 452 17.04 -3.15 -36.33
C LYS A 452 18.18 -2.45 -37.07
N ASN A 453 18.60 -1.28 -36.59
CA ASN A 453 19.70 -0.49 -37.15
C ASN A 453 21.03 -0.69 -36.39
N GLY A 454 21.13 -1.74 -35.55
CA GLY A 454 22.28 -2.03 -34.71
C GLY A 454 22.44 -1.14 -33.47
N SER A 455 21.74 -0.01 -33.39
CA SER A 455 21.73 0.86 -32.20
C SER A 455 20.47 1.71 -32.12
N PHE A 456 20.18 2.21 -30.92
CA PHE A 456 19.17 3.24 -30.69
C PHE A 456 19.53 4.14 -29.50
N ASP A 457 18.93 5.32 -29.46
CA ASP A 457 19.12 6.28 -28.36
C ASP A 457 17.94 6.21 -27.38
N TYR A 458 18.25 6.21 -26.08
CA TYR A 458 17.28 6.22 -25.00
C TYR A 458 17.56 7.38 -24.04
N ASN A 459 16.53 8.15 -23.69
CA ASN A 459 16.67 9.39 -22.93
C ASN A 459 15.91 9.31 -21.60
N LEU A 460 16.58 9.69 -20.52
CA LEU A 460 15.98 9.87 -19.20
C LEU A 460 16.05 11.34 -18.77
N ILE A 461 15.05 11.77 -18.02
CA ILE A 461 15.03 13.07 -17.37
C ILE A 461 15.51 12.88 -15.93
N LEU A 462 16.62 13.52 -15.59
CA LEU A 462 17.10 13.67 -14.22
C LEU A 462 16.41 14.89 -13.60
N GLU A 463 15.46 14.66 -12.71
CA GLU A 463 14.75 15.69 -11.97
C GLU A 463 15.49 16.01 -10.68
N ILE A 464 15.86 17.29 -10.53
CA ILE A 464 16.41 17.84 -9.29
C ILE A 464 15.25 18.51 -8.55
N GLN A 465 14.92 18.05 -7.35
CA GLN A 465 13.82 18.65 -6.60
C GLN A 465 14.10 20.12 -6.28
N GLY A 466 13.24 21.01 -6.79
CA GLY A 466 13.39 22.46 -6.67
C GLY A 466 14.48 23.07 -7.56
N GLY A 467 15.12 22.27 -8.42
CA GLY A 467 16.17 22.67 -9.35
C GLY A 467 15.76 22.58 -10.82
N LYS A 468 16.75 22.65 -11.72
CA LYS A 468 16.55 22.43 -13.16
C LYS A 468 16.63 20.95 -13.50
N SER A 469 15.78 20.46 -14.37
CA SER A 469 15.91 19.10 -14.90
C SER A 469 17.05 19.01 -15.93
N LEU A 470 17.71 17.85 -15.97
CA LEU A 470 18.75 17.52 -16.95
C LEU A 470 18.29 16.31 -17.79
N PHE A 471 18.83 16.17 -18.99
CA PHE A 471 18.63 14.98 -19.82
C PHE A 471 19.89 14.11 -19.79
N ILE A 472 19.69 12.80 -19.59
CA ILE A 472 20.73 11.78 -19.73
C ILE A 472 20.38 10.92 -20.95
N THR A 473 21.33 10.79 -21.88
CA THR A 473 21.16 10.05 -23.13
C THR A 473 22.04 8.81 -23.13
N PHE A 474 21.46 7.66 -23.48
CA PHE A 474 22.15 6.39 -23.65
C PHE A 474 22.05 5.96 -25.11
N LYS A 475 23.18 5.91 -25.80
CA LYS A 475 23.32 5.28 -27.11
C LYS A 475 23.61 3.80 -26.91
N LEU A 476 22.59 2.97 -27.08
CA LEU A 476 22.66 1.53 -26.88
C LEU A 476 23.07 0.86 -28.19
N VAL A 477 24.23 0.20 -28.21
CA VAL A 477 24.83 -0.38 -29.42
C VAL A 477 24.87 -1.90 -29.28
N LEU A 478 24.18 -2.62 -30.17
CA LEU A 478 24.20 -4.07 -30.20
C LEU A 478 25.56 -4.56 -30.71
N LEU A 479 26.26 -5.33 -29.88
CA LEU A 479 27.46 -6.05 -30.26
C LEU A 479 27.15 -7.17 -31.26
N GLN A 480 28.14 -7.54 -32.07
CA GLN A 480 28.00 -8.61 -33.04
C GLN A 480 27.64 -9.92 -32.34
N THR A 481 26.63 -10.62 -32.88
CA THR A 481 26.13 -11.89 -32.37
C THR A 481 25.38 -12.63 -33.49
N SER A 482 25.36 -13.96 -33.43
CA SER A 482 24.57 -14.84 -34.29
C SER A 482 23.06 -14.73 -34.00
N PHE A 483 22.69 -14.22 -32.83
CA PHE A 483 21.29 -14.05 -32.44
C PHE A 483 20.59 -13.01 -33.32
N GLY A 484 19.35 -13.26 -33.74
CA GLY A 484 18.62 -12.28 -34.58
C GLY A 484 18.89 -12.36 -36.08
N LYS A 485 19.79 -13.23 -36.53
CA LYS A 485 20.32 -13.24 -37.91
C LYS A 485 19.47 -14.08 -38.86
N SER A 486 19.65 -13.84 -40.16
CA SER A 486 19.00 -14.66 -41.19
C SER A 486 19.70 -16.01 -41.33
N ILE A 487 18.97 -17.02 -41.81
CA ILE A 487 19.53 -18.37 -42.02
C ILE A 487 20.70 -18.30 -43.01
N ASP A 488 20.58 -17.49 -44.07
CA ASP A 488 21.64 -17.29 -45.05
C ASP A 488 22.88 -16.65 -44.45
N ASP A 489 22.71 -15.62 -43.61
CA ASP A 489 23.83 -14.96 -42.92
C ASP A 489 24.55 -15.93 -41.98
N LEU A 490 23.81 -16.71 -41.19
CA LEU A 490 24.40 -17.73 -40.32
C LEU A 490 25.18 -18.80 -41.13
N ASN A 491 24.64 -19.24 -42.26
CA ASN A 491 25.30 -20.19 -43.15
C ASN A 491 26.61 -19.66 -43.76
N LEU A 492 26.77 -18.34 -43.82
CA LEU A 492 28.02 -17.69 -44.20
C LEU A 492 29.05 -17.66 -43.07
N HIS A 493 28.79 -18.17 -41.87
CA HIS A 493 29.77 -18.13 -40.79
C HIS A 493 30.12 -19.56 -40.35
N PRO A 494 31.07 -20.26 -40.98
CA PRO A 494 31.46 -21.62 -40.57
C PRO A 494 32.27 -21.65 -39.26
N ASN A 495 33.01 -20.60 -38.94
CA ASN A 495 33.68 -20.41 -37.64
C ASN A 495 32.76 -19.68 -36.66
N GLY A 496 33.20 -19.42 -35.42
CA GLY A 496 32.44 -18.56 -34.49
C GLY A 496 31.95 -17.28 -35.16
N TYR A 497 30.67 -16.95 -34.96
CA TYR A 497 30.01 -15.82 -35.64
C TYR A 497 30.74 -14.49 -35.38
N ILE A 498 31.32 -14.30 -34.20
CA ILE A 498 32.09 -13.09 -33.85
C ILE A 498 33.58 -13.18 -34.22
N LEU A 499 34.00 -14.30 -34.81
CA LEU A 499 35.39 -14.53 -35.23
C LEU A 499 35.57 -14.16 -36.70
N SER A 500 36.82 -13.95 -37.10
CA SER A 500 37.17 -13.73 -38.51
C SER A 500 36.86 -14.97 -39.35
N GLN A 501 36.18 -14.75 -40.48
CA GLN A 501 35.84 -15.82 -41.43
C GLN A 501 36.99 -16.03 -42.43
N PRO A 502 37.20 -17.27 -42.92
CA PRO A 502 38.23 -17.56 -43.91
C PRO A 502 37.92 -16.86 -45.25
N GLN A 503 38.96 -16.51 -46.01
CA GLN A 503 38.81 -15.78 -47.28
C GLN A 503 38.04 -16.54 -48.36
N ALA A 504 38.00 -17.88 -48.30
CA ALA A 504 37.22 -18.72 -49.20
C ALA A 504 36.70 -19.96 -48.46
N TYR A 505 35.37 -20.17 -48.51
CA TYR A 505 34.70 -21.36 -47.99
C TYR A 505 33.35 -21.54 -48.69
N THR A 506 32.85 -22.78 -48.69
CA THR A 506 31.49 -23.07 -49.13
C THR A 506 30.53 -22.75 -47.99
N PRO A 507 29.45 -21.97 -48.22
CA PRO A 507 28.43 -21.73 -47.21
C PRO A 507 27.86 -23.04 -46.66
N LEU A 508 27.52 -23.05 -45.37
CA LEU A 508 26.87 -24.19 -44.75
C LEU A 508 25.45 -24.38 -45.33
N VAL A 509 24.96 -25.62 -45.24
CA VAL A 509 23.60 -25.97 -45.67
C VAL A 509 22.58 -25.70 -44.55
N ILE A 510 23.02 -25.83 -43.30
CA ILE A 510 22.27 -25.62 -42.07
C ILE A 510 23.13 -24.77 -41.12
N PRO A 511 22.55 -23.77 -40.42
CA PRO A 511 23.28 -22.99 -39.43
C PRO A 511 23.91 -23.88 -38.37
N LYS A 512 25.23 -23.74 -38.17
CA LYS A 512 25.96 -24.54 -37.19
C LYS A 512 25.43 -24.32 -35.78
N GLU A 513 24.91 -23.14 -35.47
CA GLU A 513 24.35 -22.79 -34.17
C GLU A 513 23.17 -23.70 -33.83
N ILE A 514 22.24 -23.85 -34.78
CA ILE A 514 21.08 -24.72 -34.65
C ILE A 514 21.52 -26.18 -34.59
N TRP A 515 22.46 -26.58 -35.45
CA TRP A 515 23.01 -27.95 -35.43
C TRP A 515 23.63 -28.28 -34.06
N ARG A 516 24.47 -27.41 -33.51
CA ARG A 516 25.13 -27.60 -32.21
C ARG A 516 24.13 -27.71 -31.06
N LEU A 517 23.08 -26.88 -31.06
CA LEU A 517 22.02 -26.95 -30.05
C LEU A 517 21.26 -28.28 -30.13
N CYS A 518 20.90 -28.73 -31.34
CA CYS A 518 20.28 -30.04 -31.57
C CYS A 518 21.19 -31.20 -31.18
N ASP A 519 22.47 -31.15 -31.54
CA ASP A 519 23.47 -32.16 -31.24
C ASP A 519 23.67 -32.33 -29.72
N TYR A 520 23.73 -31.22 -28.99
CA TYR A 520 23.88 -31.25 -27.53
C TYR A 520 22.73 -31.98 -26.82
N VAL A 521 21.49 -31.81 -27.28
CA VAL A 521 20.32 -32.41 -26.64
C VAL A 521 20.04 -33.84 -27.10
N LEU A 522 20.69 -34.30 -28.18
CA LEU A 522 20.48 -35.61 -28.79
C LEU A 522 20.64 -36.79 -27.81
N PRO A 523 21.65 -36.83 -26.93
CA PRO A 523 21.80 -37.92 -25.96
C PRO A 523 20.64 -38.04 -24.96
N PHE A 524 19.85 -36.97 -24.76
CA PHE A 524 18.81 -36.87 -23.73
C PHE A 524 17.39 -37.09 -24.28
N MET A 525 17.23 -37.35 -25.58
CA MET A 525 15.92 -37.44 -26.23
C MET A 525 15.01 -38.52 -25.62
N HIS A 526 15.58 -39.57 -25.04
CA HIS A 526 14.85 -40.67 -24.41
C HIS A 526 14.19 -40.29 -23.06
N ASP A 527 14.53 -39.14 -22.47
CA ASP A 527 14.00 -38.70 -21.19
C ASP A 527 12.49 -38.38 -21.28
N PRO A 528 11.59 -39.01 -20.48
CA PRO A 528 10.16 -38.73 -20.52
C PRO A 528 9.76 -37.27 -20.28
N THR A 529 10.64 -36.50 -19.63
CA THR A 529 10.46 -35.08 -19.32
C THR A 529 11.13 -34.15 -20.33
N PHE A 530 11.64 -34.68 -21.46
CA PHE A 530 12.46 -33.95 -22.43
C PHE A 530 11.92 -32.55 -22.78
N ILE A 531 10.62 -32.44 -23.05
CA ILE A 531 9.95 -31.14 -23.20
C ILE A 531 9.47 -30.61 -21.85
N SER A 532 9.83 -29.36 -21.54
CA SER A 532 9.29 -28.64 -20.39
C SER A 532 8.25 -27.62 -20.84
N LEU A 533 7.08 -27.60 -20.20
CA LEU A 533 6.05 -26.59 -20.42
C LEU A 533 6.36 -25.25 -19.73
N SER A 534 7.49 -25.15 -19.00
CA SER A 534 7.91 -23.90 -18.37
C SER A 534 8.34 -22.89 -19.45
N HIS A 535 7.81 -21.68 -19.38
CA HIS A 535 8.27 -20.55 -20.20
C HIS A 535 9.65 -20.07 -19.71
N PRO A 536 10.39 -19.30 -20.54
CA PRO A 536 11.66 -18.70 -20.13
C PRO A 536 11.50 -17.89 -18.84
N SER A 537 12.12 -18.35 -17.75
CA SER A 537 12.22 -17.58 -16.50
C SER A 537 13.38 -16.59 -16.57
N ILE A 538 13.23 -15.45 -15.88
CA ILE A 538 14.30 -14.47 -15.64
C ILE A 538 15.49 -15.12 -14.92
N ASP A 539 15.23 -16.15 -14.11
CA ASP A 539 16.25 -16.86 -13.34
C ASP A 539 17.32 -17.55 -14.21
N TYR A 540 17.04 -17.81 -15.49
CA TYR A 540 17.93 -18.54 -16.39
C TYR A 540 18.69 -17.67 -17.38
N VAL A 541 18.53 -16.34 -17.32
CA VAL A 541 19.21 -15.41 -18.23
C VAL A 541 20.74 -15.60 -18.28
N PRO A 542 21.45 -15.84 -17.16
CA PRO A 542 22.89 -16.13 -17.21
C PRO A 542 23.25 -17.39 -18.02
N ILE A 543 22.40 -18.42 -18.00
CA ILE A 543 22.61 -19.66 -18.77
C ILE A 543 22.43 -19.39 -20.26
N TYR A 544 21.44 -18.59 -20.65
CA TYR A 544 21.23 -18.20 -22.05
C TYR A 544 22.40 -17.38 -22.61
N TYR A 545 22.97 -16.49 -21.78
CA TYR A 545 24.21 -15.81 -22.12
C TYR A 545 25.36 -16.80 -22.38
N GLU A 546 25.58 -17.77 -21.48
CA GLU A 546 26.64 -18.79 -21.65
C GLU A 546 26.47 -19.60 -22.93
N ILE A 547 25.24 -20.05 -23.23
CA ILE A 547 24.92 -20.80 -24.45
C ILE A 547 25.20 -19.92 -25.68
N LEU A 548 24.65 -18.70 -25.74
CA LEU A 548 24.84 -17.81 -26.89
C LEU A 548 26.31 -17.44 -27.10
N HIS A 549 27.03 -17.16 -26.01
CA HIS A 549 28.45 -16.86 -26.08
C HIS A 549 29.25 -18.06 -26.64
N SER A 550 28.90 -19.28 -26.25
CA SER A 550 29.51 -20.50 -26.79
C SER A 550 29.21 -20.71 -28.27
N LEU A 551 28.01 -20.35 -28.72
CA LEU A 551 27.63 -20.35 -30.14
C LEU A 551 28.43 -19.33 -30.93
N ASP A 552 28.45 -18.08 -30.47
CA ASP A 552 29.12 -16.96 -31.12
C ASP A 552 30.63 -17.16 -31.22
N THR A 553 31.26 -17.72 -30.18
CA THR A 553 32.71 -17.98 -30.16
C THR A 553 33.10 -19.32 -30.76
N HIS A 554 32.13 -20.19 -31.06
CA HIS A 554 32.38 -21.59 -31.42
C HIS A 554 33.15 -22.41 -30.35
N SER A 555 33.09 -21.99 -29.08
CA SER A 555 33.66 -22.77 -27.97
C SER A 555 32.73 -23.91 -27.55
N SER A 556 33.28 -24.99 -26.99
CA SER A 556 32.49 -26.14 -26.52
C SER A 556 31.49 -25.73 -25.44
N PHE A 557 30.29 -26.31 -25.49
CA PHE A 557 29.31 -26.15 -24.40
C PHE A 557 29.84 -26.79 -23.11
N ASN A 558 29.52 -26.18 -21.97
CA ASN A 558 29.82 -26.76 -20.67
C ASN A 558 29.08 -28.12 -20.53
N PRO A 559 29.81 -29.22 -20.22
CA PRO A 559 29.21 -30.55 -20.11
C PRO A 559 28.13 -30.69 -19.03
N SER A 560 28.11 -29.78 -18.05
CA SER A 560 27.12 -29.77 -16.97
C SER A 560 25.91 -28.87 -17.25
N LEU A 561 25.78 -28.31 -18.46
CA LEU A 561 24.60 -27.53 -18.83
C LEU A 561 23.35 -28.39 -18.80
N ASN A 562 22.29 -27.84 -18.23
CA ASN A 562 20.99 -28.50 -18.22
C ASN A 562 20.43 -28.52 -19.65
N TYR A 563 20.25 -29.72 -20.22
CA TYR A 563 19.77 -29.90 -21.59
C TYR A 563 18.38 -29.28 -21.82
N HIS A 564 17.52 -29.17 -20.79
CA HIS A 564 16.24 -28.47 -20.94
C HIS A 564 16.44 -26.98 -21.26
N ARG A 565 17.47 -26.34 -20.69
CA ARG A 565 17.77 -24.93 -20.97
C ARG A 565 18.37 -24.76 -22.36
N VAL A 566 19.12 -25.75 -22.85
CA VAL A 566 19.64 -25.77 -24.23
C VAL A 566 18.50 -25.96 -25.24
N LEU A 567 17.55 -26.87 -24.96
CA LEU A 567 16.36 -27.09 -25.78
C LEU A 567 15.44 -25.86 -25.81
N GLU A 568 15.26 -25.20 -24.66
CA GLU A 568 14.53 -23.94 -24.57
C GLU A 568 15.24 -22.82 -25.32
N PHE A 569 16.57 -22.71 -25.18
CA PHE A 569 17.35 -21.72 -25.92
C PHE A 569 17.31 -21.97 -27.43
N LEU A 570 17.23 -23.23 -27.89
CA LEU A 570 16.98 -23.56 -29.29
C LEU A 570 15.67 -22.94 -29.79
N LEU A 571 14.58 -23.05 -29.02
CA LEU A 571 13.33 -22.37 -29.40
C LEU A 571 13.49 -20.85 -29.43
N ILE A 572 14.10 -20.28 -28.40
CA ILE A 572 14.36 -18.84 -28.31
C ILE A 572 15.16 -18.37 -29.54
N PHE A 573 16.20 -19.11 -29.92
CA PHE A 573 17.04 -18.82 -31.08
C PHE A 573 16.24 -18.89 -32.40
N LEU A 574 15.44 -19.94 -32.60
CA LEU A 574 14.64 -20.13 -33.81
C LEU A 574 13.52 -19.07 -33.95
N VAL A 575 12.90 -18.69 -32.84
CA VAL A 575 11.88 -17.62 -32.81
C VAL A 575 12.49 -16.26 -33.13
N ASN A 576 13.75 -16.04 -32.75
CA ASN A 576 14.47 -14.80 -33.00
C ASN A 576 15.22 -14.75 -34.34
N LEU A 577 15.15 -15.78 -35.18
CA LEU A 577 15.66 -15.67 -36.56
C LEU A 577 15.03 -14.46 -37.27
N ASN A 578 15.78 -13.82 -38.16
CA ASN A 578 15.32 -12.62 -38.87
C ASN A 578 13.96 -12.82 -39.59
N ASP A 579 13.72 -14.02 -40.10
CA ASP A 579 12.44 -14.50 -40.64
C ASP A 579 12.16 -15.92 -40.10
N SER A 580 10.91 -16.39 -40.15
CA SER A 580 10.56 -17.75 -39.72
C SER A 580 11.09 -18.81 -40.69
N ILE A 581 11.18 -20.05 -40.21
CA ILE A 581 11.73 -21.18 -40.99
C ILE A 581 10.98 -21.32 -42.33
N ILE A 582 9.65 -21.32 -42.28
CA ILE A 582 8.84 -21.00 -43.46
C ILE A 582 8.73 -19.47 -43.51
N PRO A 583 9.19 -18.81 -44.59
CA PRO A 583 9.19 -17.35 -44.67
C PRO A 583 7.83 -16.73 -44.31
N SER A 584 7.81 -15.66 -43.50
CA SER A 584 6.58 -15.01 -43.04
C SER A 584 5.69 -14.51 -44.19
N SER A 585 6.25 -14.31 -45.39
CA SER A 585 5.49 -14.04 -46.63
C SER A 585 4.53 -15.15 -47.04
N LEU A 586 4.76 -16.38 -46.60
CA LEU A 586 3.93 -17.54 -46.90
C LEU A 586 2.97 -17.90 -45.77
N TYR A 587 2.84 -17.05 -44.74
CA TYR A 587 1.96 -17.29 -43.60
C TYR A 587 0.53 -17.65 -44.04
N GLU A 588 -0.10 -16.82 -44.86
CA GLU A 588 -1.47 -17.07 -45.35
C GLU A 588 -1.55 -18.34 -46.23
N HIS A 589 -0.48 -18.66 -46.97
CA HIS A 589 -0.42 -19.90 -47.76
C HIS A 589 -0.40 -21.14 -46.86
N VAL A 590 0.24 -21.06 -45.69
CA VAL A 590 0.23 -22.12 -44.67
C VAL A 590 -1.18 -22.29 -44.11
N ILE A 591 -1.83 -21.19 -43.70
CA ILE A 591 -3.20 -21.20 -43.16
C ILE A 591 -4.17 -21.87 -44.15
N LEU A 592 -4.14 -21.46 -45.41
CA LEU A 592 -5.01 -22.01 -46.47
C LEU A 592 -4.69 -23.47 -46.85
N SER A 593 -3.53 -23.99 -46.45
CA SER A 593 -3.12 -25.37 -46.77
C SER A 593 -3.42 -26.35 -45.64
N ALA A 594 -3.75 -25.87 -44.43
CA ALA A 594 -4.05 -26.72 -43.29
C ALA A 594 -5.32 -27.58 -43.49
N ASP A 595 -6.31 -27.11 -44.25
CA ASP A 595 -7.54 -27.86 -44.52
C ASP A 595 -7.46 -28.77 -45.77
N LYS A 596 -6.35 -28.74 -46.51
CA LYS A 596 -6.19 -29.54 -47.74
C LYS A 596 -5.86 -31.01 -47.44
N PRO A 597 -6.26 -31.97 -48.29
CA PRO A 597 -5.87 -33.38 -48.13
C PRO A 597 -4.35 -33.59 -48.06
N ASP A 598 -3.89 -34.66 -47.40
CA ASP A 598 -2.44 -34.93 -47.23
C ASP A 598 -1.67 -35.01 -48.56
N VAL A 599 -2.30 -35.53 -49.62
CA VAL A 599 -1.71 -35.60 -50.97
C VAL A 599 -1.40 -34.21 -51.57
N GLU A 600 -2.11 -33.17 -51.11
CA GLU A 600 -1.89 -31.78 -51.52
C GLU A 600 -0.77 -31.09 -50.72
N ILE A 601 -0.45 -31.58 -49.51
CA ILE A 601 0.58 -31.00 -48.63
C ILE A 601 1.98 -31.23 -49.19
N ASP A 602 2.21 -32.39 -49.81
CA ASP A 602 3.48 -32.74 -50.46
C ASP A 602 3.83 -31.78 -51.61
N LYS A 603 2.83 -31.08 -52.15
CA LYS A 603 3.02 -30.08 -53.21
C LYS A 603 3.21 -28.67 -52.67
N PHE A 604 3.15 -28.43 -51.35
CA PHE A 604 3.28 -27.10 -50.76
C PHE A 604 4.61 -26.43 -51.14
N PHE A 605 5.73 -27.11 -50.92
CA PHE A 605 7.06 -26.57 -51.25
C PHE A 605 7.27 -26.45 -52.76
N ILE A 606 6.70 -27.37 -53.55
CA ILE A 606 6.76 -27.31 -55.02
C ILE A 606 6.01 -26.07 -55.54
N ARG A 607 4.79 -25.82 -55.03
CA ARG A 607 3.95 -24.67 -55.42
C ARG A 607 4.57 -23.33 -55.03
N ASN A 608 5.32 -23.30 -53.93
CA ASN A 608 5.93 -22.08 -53.40
C ASN A 608 7.45 -22.02 -53.59
N ASN A 609 8.03 -22.85 -54.47
CA ASN A 609 9.47 -23.00 -54.63
C ASN A 609 10.19 -21.68 -54.97
N ALA A 610 9.54 -20.79 -55.72
CA ALA A 610 10.08 -19.46 -56.05
C ALA A 610 10.17 -18.52 -54.83
N SER A 611 9.45 -18.82 -53.76
CA SER A 611 9.31 -17.96 -52.57
C SER A 611 9.97 -18.55 -51.31
N ILE A 612 10.54 -19.76 -51.41
CA ILE A 612 11.22 -20.45 -50.29
C ILE A 612 12.70 -20.60 -50.65
N PRO A 613 13.61 -19.86 -50.00
CA PRO A 613 15.04 -20.05 -50.19
C PRO A 613 15.48 -21.48 -49.83
N ASN A 614 16.50 -22.00 -50.51
CA ASN A 614 17.03 -23.34 -50.24
C ASN A 614 17.47 -23.50 -48.78
N SER A 615 18.06 -22.48 -48.17
CA SER A 615 18.47 -22.46 -46.77
C SER A 615 17.29 -22.67 -45.80
N HIS A 616 16.17 -22.00 -46.05
CA HIS A 616 14.91 -22.17 -45.31
C HIS A 616 14.35 -23.59 -45.48
N TYR A 617 14.31 -24.11 -46.72
CA TYR A 617 13.85 -25.48 -46.98
C TYR A 617 14.73 -26.53 -46.29
N ASN A 618 16.05 -26.38 -46.37
CA ASN A 618 16.99 -27.29 -45.72
C ASN A 618 16.81 -27.29 -44.20
N LEU A 619 16.67 -26.11 -43.59
CA LEU A 619 16.42 -25.99 -42.16
C LEU A 619 15.08 -26.62 -41.75
N PHE A 620 14.02 -26.44 -42.56
CA PHE A 620 12.73 -27.09 -42.34
C PHE A 620 12.86 -28.62 -42.32
N ILE A 621 13.53 -29.20 -43.31
CA ILE A 621 13.73 -30.66 -43.41
C ILE A 621 14.61 -31.17 -42.25
N TYR A 622 15.65 -30.44 -41.89
CA TYR A 622 16.53 -30.78 -40.77
C TYR A 622 15.75 -30.82 -39.45
N LEU A 623 15.00 -29.78 -39.12
CA LEU A 623 14.22 -29.72 -37.88
C LEU A 623 13.06 -30.72 -37.87
N LEU A 624 12.43 -30.98 -39.01
CA LEU A 624 11.44 -32.05 -39.12
C LEU A 624 12.05 -33.42 -38.82
N SER A 625 13.26 -33.69 -39.32
CA SER A 625 13.99 -34.93 -39.05
C SER A 625 14.38 -35.03 -37.58
N PHE A 626 14.82 -33.92 -36.98
CA PHE A 626 15.11 -33.82 -35.55
C PHE A 626 13.88 -34.12 -34.69
N ILE A 627 12.70 -33.58 -35.03
CA ILE A 627 11.45 -33.87 -34.31
C ILE A 627 11.04 -35.35 -34.46
N LYS A 628 11.17 -35.92 -35.66
CA LYS A 628 10.91 -37.36 -35.89
C LYS A 628 11.85 -38.25 -35.08
N GLU A 629 13.11 -37.84 -34.93
CA GLU A 629 14.09 -38.56 -34.12
C GLU A 629 13.75 -38.53 -32.62
N ILE A 630 13.26 -37.39 -32.11
CA ILE A 630 12.74 -37.30 -30.73
C ILE A 630 11.59 -38.30 -30.53
N LEU A 631 10.61 -38.33 -31.43
CA LEU A 631 9.47 -39.26 -31.35
C LEU A 631 9.91 -40.73 -31.43
N ARG A 632 10.96 -41.01 -32.20
CA ARG A 632 11.52 -42.36 -32.34
C ARG A 632 12.18 -42.84 -31.04
N GLN A 633 12.85 -41.94 -30.32
CA GLN A 633 13.57 -42.26 -29.08
C GLN A 633 12.71 -42.12 -27.81
N ASN A 634 11.59 -41.40 -27.89
CA ASN A 634 10.76 -41.04 -26.74
C ASN A 634 9.30 -41.48 -26.92
N SER A 635 8.96 -42.67 -26.42
CA SER A 635 7.60 -43.21 -26.54
C SER A 635 6.55 -42.48 -25.67
N SER A 636 6.97 -41.62 -24.74
CA SER A 636 6.06 -40.84 -23.88
C SER A 636 5.58 -39.54 -24.51
N LEU A 637 6.17 -39.10 -25.62
CA LEU A 637 5.79 -37.86 -26.31
C LEU A 637 4.89 -38.15 -27.52
N HIS A 638 3.81 -37.38 -27.65
CA HIS A 638 2.96 -37.44 -28.84
C HIS A 638 3.37 -36.38 -29.87
N PRO A 639 3.16 -36.64 -31.18
CA PRO A 639 3.42 -35.67 -32.24
C PRO A 639 2.79 -34.30 -31.99
N GLU A 640 1.57 -34.29 -31.45
CA GLU A 640 0.81 -33.10 -31.09
C GLU A 640 1.55 -32.23 -30.06
N ASP A 641 2.19 -32.83 -29.05
CA ASP A 641 2.88 -32.11 -27.99
C ASP A 641 4.16 -31.42 -28.51
N LEU A 642 4.93 -32.12 -29.34
CA LEU A 642 6.15 -31.58 -29.96
C LEU A 642 5.82 -30.50 -30.99
N ILE A 643 4.79 -30.69 -31.81
CA ILE A 643 4.37 -29.64 -32.75
C ILE A 643 3.90 -28.41 -32.01
N LYS A 644 3.10 -28.57 -30.95
CA LYS A 644 2.68 -27.43 -30.14
C LYS A 644 3.89 -26.67 -29.60
N TYR A 645 4.91 -27.38 -29.12
CA TYR A 645 6.16 -26.80 -28.60
C TYR A 645 6.98 -26.03 -29.66
N PHE A 646 7.15 -26.58 -30.87
CA PHE A 646 7.94 -25.97 -31.94
C PHE A 646 7.15 -25.05 -32.89
N SER A 647 5.82 -25.05 -32.86
CA SER A 647 4.99 -24.40 -33.89
C SER A 647 5.31 -22.92 -34.11
N SER A 648 5.64 -22.18 -33.04
CA SER A 648 5.95 -20.75 -33.08
C SER A 648 7.27 -20.42 -33.77
N SER A 649 8.22 -21.36 -33.84
CA SER A 649 9.49 -21.16 -34.52
C SER A 649 9.40 -21.43 -36.03
N PHE A 650 8.46 -22.27 -36.45
CA PHE A 650 8.31 -22.66 -37.86
C PHE A 650 7.64 -21.62 -38.74
N VAL A 651 6.60 -20.94 -38.25
CA VAL A 651 5.81 -20.00 -39.04
C VAL A 651 5.40 -18.80 -38.17
N ARG A 652 5.78 -17.59 -38.59
CA ARG A 652 5.39 -16.33 -37.93
C ARG A 652 4.71 -15.39 -38.93
N PRO A 653 3.71 -14.59 -38.53
CA PRO A 653 3.12 -13.60 -39.41
C PRO A 653 4.05 -12.39 -39.57
N LYS A 654 3.95 -11.68 -40.71
CA LYS A 654 4.82 -10.52 -41.02
C LYS A 654 4.73 -9.37 -40.02
N ASP A 655 3.58 -9.22 -39.37
CA ASP A 655 3.33 -8.20 -38.34
C ASP A 655 3.84 -8.61 -36.96
N GLY A 656 4.38 -9.84 -36.81
CA GLY A 656 4.90 -10.39 -35.56
C GLY A 656 3.83 -10.86 -34.58
N PHE A 657 2.54 -10.57 -34.82
CA PHE A 657 1.45 -10.89 -33.91
C PHE A 657 0.75 -12.19 -34.31
N ARG A 658 1.03 -13.28 -33.59
CA ARG A 658 0.34 -14.57 -33.81
C ARG A 658 -1.15 -14.41 -33.50
N ARG A 659 -2.01 -14.58 -34.51
CA ARG A 659 -3.47 -14.57 -34.30
C ARG A 659 -3.84 -15.84 -33.53
N GLN A 660 -4.55 -15.69 -32.41
CA GLN A 660 -4.88 -16.81 -31.53
C GLN A 660 -5.70 -17.91 -32.24
N CYS A 661 -6.50 -17.55 -33.26
CA CYS A 661 -7.26 -18.47 -34.10
C CYS A 661 -6.39 -19.35 -35.02
N ASP A 662 -5.17 -18.91 -35.36
CA ASP A 662 -4.34 -19.53 -36.39
C ASP A 662 -3.33 -20.54 -35.81
N SER A 663 -3.09 -20.54 -34.48
CA SER A 663 -2.13 -21.45 -33.84
C SER A 663 -2.45 -22.91 -34.13
N LYS A 664 -3.71 -23.31 -33.95
CA LYS A 664 -4.17 -24.67 -34.21
C LYS A 664 -4.05 -25.04 -35.69
N THR A 665 -4.29 -24.09 -36.59
CA THR A 665 -4.20 -24.29 -38.04
C THR A 665 -2.75 -24.55 -38.47
N ILE A 666 -1.79 -23.80 -37.91
CA ILE A 666 -0.35 -24.00 -38.14
C ILE A 666 0.08 -25.36 -37.56
N GLU A 667 -0.37 -25.71 -36.36
CA GLU A 667 -0.09 -27.01 -35.74
C GLU A 667 -0.60 -28.16 -36.62
N GLN A 668 -1.84 -28.07 -37.12
CA GLN A 668 -2.41 -29.06 -38.05
C GLN A 668 -1.61 -29.18 -39.35
N PHE A 669 -1.17 -28.06 -39.92
CA PHE A 669 -0.33 -28.05 -41.11
C PHE A 669 0.99 -28.81 -40.87
N LEU A 670 1.68 -28.53 -39.75
CA LEU A 670 2.96 -29.15 -39.44
C LEU A 670 2.82 -30.64 -39.09
N LEU A 671 1.73 -31.05 -38.42
CA LEU A 671 1.46 -32.44 -38.05
C LEU A 671 1.42 -33.38 -39.26
N LYS A 672 0.96 -32.91 -40.42
CA LYS A 672 0.91 -33.71 -41.65
C LYS A 672 2.28 -34.15 -42.14
N PHE A 673 3.33 -33.38 -41.86
CA PHE A 673 4.70 -33.73 -42.22
C PHE A 673 5.35 -34.72 -41.25
N ILE A 674 4.84 -34.81 -40.01
CA ILE A 674 5.33 -35.73 -38.98
C ILE A 674 4.64 -37.09 -39.03
N LYS A 675 3.33 -37.14 -39.29
CA LYS A 675 2.54 -38.39 -39.36
C LYS A 675 2.87 -39.26 -40.57
N LYS A 676 3.73 -38.77 -41.47
CA LYS A 676 4.30 -39.45 -42.63
C LYS A 676 5.68 -39.98 -42.30
#